data_AF-V5G1S9-F1
#
_entry.id   AF-V5G1S9-F1
#
_cell.length_a   1.000
_cell.length_b   1.000
_cell.length_c   1.000
_cell.angle_alpha   90.00
_cell.angle_beta   90.00
_cell.angle_gamma   90.00
#
_symmetry.space_group_name_H-M   'P 1'
#
loop_
_entity.id
_entity.type
_entity.pdbx_description
1 polymer ?
#
loop_
_entity_poly.entity_id
_entity_poly.type
_entity_poly.pdbx_seq_one_letter_code
_entity_poly.pdbx_strand_id
1 'polypeptide(L)'
;MAIAVFDSPTLAGASPMALLGVAAICLVAAIIINILKQLLWKDPHKPPVVFHWFPILGNTISYGMDPFKFFFNCKEKYGDVFTFILLGKPTTVCLGANGNNFVLNGKISDLSAEEIYSPLTTPVFGKDVVFDCPNSKLMQQKKFVKFGLTTEALRSHVKLISLEVENFISTYAEFQGETGTLNVPLAMAELTLYTAARSLQGKEIRSKLDSTFADLFHDLDMGFVPINFMLPWAPLPHNRARDRAQRKMTEVYMEIIQQRRSSGHKKDSEDMIWNLMSCEYKDGTPLPDKEIAHMMIALLMGGQHSSSSTISFILLRLASEPDMLEELYREQQQVFGPELGELTYEGLLELKLHRHTVRETLRLHNPIHSILRKVKNPLILDGTPYIIPPSHTVLATPATSARDPRYFPNPMKWDPHRWENRNAQDDEEDDPEDPVNGSSWSKGSGSPYLPFGAGRHRCIGEQFAYLQMGVILAIIVRNFKLHNVDGIKGVPKTDFSSLFSRPLAPAKVVWEKRTSAKAYCAIMGILSKFVKLTTVGGIASVGVFMGMTRKIEEVPLSTSDYLFNSVHFRKYNPLQNPTTHDLFIRKVPLSEIDPTLLENKGKLVERFCAGVWGGLGYAFQRAYLARKYQGPLTEKQLWSRQELKDATYEPGTQITDHFEVIEKTPERIVVRCGDSPLKRDVRASDGLFEMSAVVKPEEGVAEFGLKSIFYQGLGEAESEPMPSHIAWLHRLYTKLLLETAIHLTTR
;
A
#
# COMPACT_ATOMS: atom_id res chain seq x y z
N MET A 1 -41.61 -36.10 -8.64
CA MET A 1 -43.03 -36.44 -8.44
C MET A 1 -43.85 -35.21 -7.98
N ALA A 2 -43.55 -34.01 -8.50
CA ALA A 2 -44.19 -32.74 -8.09
C ALA A 2 -44.90 -32.00 -9.24
N ILE A 3 -45.17 -32.69 -10.36
CA ILE A 3 -45.89 -32.11 -11.52
C ILE A 3 -47.36 -32.58 -11.57
N ALA A 4 -47.78 -33.53 -10.73
CA ALA A 4 -49.12 -34.11 -10.79
C ALA A 4 -50.18 -33.45 -9.89
N VAL A 5 -49.91 -32.28 -9.27
CA VAL A 5 -50.86 -31.63 -8.33
C VAL A 5 -51.52 -30.37 -8.92
N PHE A 6 -51.10 -29.89 -10.08
CA PHE A 6 -51.64 -28.64 -10.66
C PHE A 6 -52.82 -28.83 -11.64
N ASP A 7 -53.25 -30.06 -11.94
CA ASP A 7 -54.38 -30.36 -12.83
C ASP A 7 -55.73 -30.56 -12.11
N SER A 8 -55.90 -30.02 -10.91
CA SER A 8 -57.21 -30.00 -10.25
C SER A 8 -57.98 -28.70 -10.60
N PRO A 9 -59.21 -28.78 -11.14
CA PRO A 9 -60.01 -27.60 -11.53
C PRO A 9 -60.42 -26.70 -10.35
N THR A 10 -60.03 -27.05 -9.11
CA THR A 10 -60.36 -26.36 -7.87
C THR A 10 -59.42 -25.20 -7.52
N LEU A 11 -58.22 -25.11 -8.09
CA LEU A 11 -57.26 -24.03 -7.80
C LEU A 11 -57.39 -22.81 -8.71
N ALA A 12 -58.02 -22.95 -9.88
CA ALA A 12 -58.18 -21.87 -10.85
C ALA A 12 -59.20 -20.78 -10.42
N GLY A 13 -60.07 -21.08 -9.43
CA GLY A 13 -61.04 -20.15 -8.84
C GLY A 13 -60.75 -19.76 -7.38
N ALA A 14 -59.59 -20.15 -6.83
CA ALA A 14 -59.26 -19.92 -5.43
C ALA A 14 -58.90 -18.44 -5.17
N SER A 15 -59.45 -17.85 -4.11
CA SER A 15 -59.08 -16.49 -3.71
C SER A 15 -57.60 -16.43 -3.33
N PRO A 16 -56.92 -15.26 -3.48
CA PRO A 16 -55.52 -15.10 -3.07
C PRO A 16 -55.26 -15.54 -1.61
N MET A 17 -56.24 -15.37 -0.72
CA MET A 17 -56.20 -15.84 0.67
C MET A 17 -56.16 -17.37 0.78
N ALA A 18 -56.94 -18.09 -0.03
CA ALA A 18 -56.92 -19.55 -0.05
C ALA A 18 -55.59 -20.10 -0.57
N LEU A 19 -55.02 -19.47 -1.61
CA LEU A 19 -53.69 -19.82 -2.14
C LEU A 19 -52.57 -19.59 -1.10
N LEU A 20 -52.62 -18.47 -0.37
CA LEU A 20 -51.71 -18.19 0.74
C LEU A 20 -51.85 -19.22 1.87
N GLY A 21 -53.09 -19.59 2.22
CA GLY A 21 -53.37 -20.62 3.22
C GLY A 21 -52.79 -21.99 2.85
N VAL A 22 -52.99 -22.44 1.61
CA VAL A 22 -52.42 -23.71 1.11
C VAL A 22 -50.89 -23.65 1.11
N ALA A 23 -50.29 -22.55 0.64
CA ALA A 23 -48.84 -22.39 0.66
C ALA A 23 -48.26 -22.45 2.09
N ALA A 24 -48.93 -21.82 3.06
CA ALA A 24 -48.53 -21.85 4.46
C ALA A 24 -48.61 -23.27 5.04
N ILE A 25 -49.68 -24.03 4.77
CA ILE A 25 -49.83 -25.42 5.21
C ILE A 25 -48.73 -26.30 4.61
N CYS A 26 -48.46 -26.18 3.30
CA CYS A 26 -47.40 -26.91 2.63
C CYS A 26 -46.01 -26.60 3.23
N LEU A 27 -45.76 -25.34 3.56
CA LEU A 27 -44.51 -24.92 4.20
C LEU A 27 -44.36 -25.54 5.61
N VAL A 28 -45.42 -25.49 6.42
CA VAL A 28 -45.42 -26.10 7.77
C VAL A 28 -45.23 -27.62 7.68
N ALA A 29 -45.94 -28.29 6.77
CA ALA A 29 -45.77 -29.73 6.53
C ALA A 29 -44.33 -30.06 6.12
N ALA A 30 -43.72 -29.27 5.22
CA ALA A 30 -42.33 -29.46 4.82
C ALA A 30 -41.35 -29.30 5.99
N ILE A 31 -41.59 -28.33 6.89
CA ILE A 31 -40.78 -28.14 8.10
C ILE A 31 -40.92 -29.34 9.05
N ILE A 32 -42.15 -29.81 9.31
CA ILE A 32 -42.41 -30.95 10.19
C ILE A 32 -41.74 -32.22 9.62
N ILE A 33 -41.92 -32.50 8.33
CA ILE A 33 -41.28 -33.64 7.66
C ILE A 33 -39.76 -33.55 7.77
N ASN A 34 -39.18 -32.35 7.57
CA ASN A 34 -37.75 -32.14 7.68
C ASN A 34 -37.21 -32.39 9.10
N ILE A 35 -37.93 -31.93 10.14
CA ILE A 35 -37.58 -32.16 11.54
C ILE A 35 -37.67 -33.64 11.88
N LEU A 36 -38.80 -34.29 11.57
CA LEU A 36 -38.99 -35.72 11.79
C LEU A 36 -37.90 -36.53 11.09
N LYS A 37 -37.51 -36.13 9.87
CA LYS A 37 -36.46 -36.80 9.12
C LYS A 37 -35.10 -36.76 9.81
N GLN A 38 -34.72 -35.61 10.37
CA GLN A 38 -33.47 -35.44 11.10
C GLN A 38 -33.44 -36.16 12.45
N LEU A 39 -34.61 -36.30 13.10
CA LEU A 39 -34.71 -36.95 14.41
C LEU A 39 -34.83 -38.47 14.31
N LEU A 40 -35.61 -38.99 13.35
CA LEU A 40 -35.96 -40.40 13.26
C LEU A 40 -35.04 -41.23 12.37
N TRP A 41 -34.48 -40.65 11.29
CA TRP A 41 -33.65 -41.37 10.32
C TRP A 41 -32.19 -40.90 10.35
N LYS A 42 -31.46 -41.27 11.40
CA LYS A 42 -30.02 -41.05 11.51
C LYS A 42 -29.26 -42.22 10.91
N ASP A 43 -28.31 -41.91 10.04
CA ASP A 43 -27.41 -42.90 9.42
C ASP A 43 -26.05 -42.86 10.16
N PRO A 44 -25.66 -43.94 10.88
CA PRO A 44 -24.41 -43.96 11.64
C PRO A 44 -23.16 -43.94 10.75
N HIS A 45 -23.30 -44.23 9.46
CA HIS A 45 -22.20 -44.19 8.49
C HIS A 45 -22.05 -42.84 7.78
N LYS A 46 -22.83 -41.82 8.16
CA LYS A 46 -22.71 -40.47 7.62
C LYS A 46 -22.33 -39.49 8.71
N PRO A 47 -21.61 -38.40 8.37
CA PRO A 47 -21.37 -37.34 9.33
C PRO A 47 -22.68 -36.79 9.92
N PRO A 48 -22.67 -36.38 11.20
CA PRO A 48 -23.85 -35.84 11.85
C PRO A 48 -24.35 -34.59 11.14
N VAL A 49 -25.66 -34.53 10.89
CA VAL A 49 -26.29 -33.37 10.26
C VAL A 49 -26.64 -32.33 11.33
N VAL A 50 -26.20 -31.09 11.12
CA VAL A 50 -26.53 -29.94 11.95
C VAL A 50 -28.03 -29.69 11.87
N PHE A 51 -28.68 -29.62 13.03
CA PHE A 51 -30.13 -29.44 13.10
C PHE A 51 -30.55 -28.13 12.43
N HIS A 52 -31.60 -28.19 11.61
CA HIS A 52 -32.18 -27.03 10.95
C HIS A 52 -33.67 -27.20 10.72
N TRP A 53 -34.42 -26.08 10.78
CA TRP A 53 -35.86 -26.08 10.63
C TRP A 53 -36.29 -26.16 9.15
N PHE A 54 -35.69 -25.31 8.31
CA PHE A 54 -36.10 -25.12 6.92
C PHE A 54 -35.28 -26.00 5.97
N PRO A 55 -35.89 -26.87 5.13
CA PRO A 55 -35.17 -27.88 4.36
C PRO A 55 -34.23 -27.34 3.27
N ILE A 56 -34.56 -26.20 2.65
CA ILE A 56 -33.72 -25.61 1.58
C ILE A 56 -32.73 -24.59 2.17
N LEU A 57 -33.22 -23.69 3.02
CA LEU A 57 -32.37 -22.68 3.66
C LEU A 57 -31.36 -23.31 4.62
N GLY A 58 -31.69 -24.42 5.28
CA GLY A 58 -30.76 -25.12 6.14
C GLY A 58 -30.19 -24.25 7.25
N ASN A 59 -28.86 -24.23 7.33
CA ASN A 59 -28.09 -23.37 8.24
C ASN A 59 -27.45 -22.18 7.53
N THR A 60 -27.87 -21.85 6.29
CA THR A 60 -27.28 -20.77 5.47
C THR A 60 -27.21 -19.44 6.22
N ILE A 61 -28.25 -19.05 6.96
CA ILE A 61 -28.29 -17.77 7.68
C ILE A 61 -27.23 -17.73 8.78
N SER A 62 -27.18 -18.76 9.63
CA SER A 62 -26.19 -18.84 10.72
C SER A 62 -24.75 -18.87 10.17
N TYR A 63 -24.52 -19.62 9.10
CA TYR A 63 -23.24 -19.68 8.41
C TYR A 63 -22.85 -18.32 7.79
N GLY A 64 -23.77 -17.67 7.07
CA GLY A 64 -23.49 -16.41 6.36
C GLY A 64 -23.32 -15.20 7.29
N MET A 65 -23.94 -15.22 8.47
CA MET A 65 -23.78 -14.14 9.46
C MET A 65 -22.42 -14.19 10.17
N ASP A 66 -22.00 -15.38 10.61
CA ASP A 66 -20.72 -15.59 11.29
C ASP A 66 -20.28 -17.05 11.13
N PRO A 67 -19.49 -17.37 10.08
CA PRO A 67 -19.10 -18.75 9.79
C PRO A 67 -18.20 -19.33 10.89
N PHE A 68 -17.37 -18.51 11.55
CA PHE A 68 -16.48 -19.01 12.60
C PHE A 68 -17.25 -19.38 13.86
N LYS A 69 -18.15 -18.51 14.33
CA LYS A 69 -19.03 -18.85 15.45
C LYS A 69 -19.86 -20.09 15.14
N PHE A 70 -20.39 -20.19 13.92
CA PHE A 70 -21.12 -21.38 13.47
C PHE A 70 -20.25 -22.65 13.53
N PHE A 71 -19.03 -22.61 13.00
CA PHE A 71 -18.13 -23.77 13.01
C PHE A 71 -17.68 -24.17 14.41
N PHE A 72 -17.35 -23.21 15.30
CA PHE A 72 -16.96 -23.53 16.67
C PHE A 72 -18.12 -24.13 17.47
N ASN A 73 -19.33 -23.58 17.35
CA ASN A 73 -20.53 -24.16 17.99
C ASN A 73 -20.82 -25.59 17.47
N CYS A 74 -20.63 -25.82 16.17
CA CYS A 74 -20.80 -27.16 15.60
C CYS A 74 -19.70 -28.11 16.08
N LYS A 75 -18.46 -27.64 16.19
CA LYS A 75 -17.33 -28.42 16.71
C LYS A 75 -17.59 -28.91 18.13
N GLU A 76 -18.07 -28.03 19.01
CA GLU A 76 -18.40 -28.40 20.40
C GLU A 76 -19.48 -29.50 20.47
N LYS A 77 -20.44 -29.49 19.55
CA LYS A 77 -21.58 -30.42 19.57
C LYS A 77 -21.36 -31.73 18.81
N TYR A 78 -20.61 -31.66 17.71
CA TYR A 78 -20.52 -32.74 16.72
C TYR A 78 -19.07 -33.21 16.47
N GLY A 79 -18.07 -32.55 17.05
CA GLY A 79 -16.66 -32.80 16.78
C GLY A 79 -16.19 -32.15 15.48
N ASP A 80 -15.03 -32.59 14.99
CA ASP A 80 -14.35 -31.95 13.85
C ASP A 80 -15.02 -32.22 12.49
N VAL A 81 -15.99 -33.14 12.41
CA VAL A 81 -16.68 -33.47 11.15
C VAL A 81 -18.19 -33.49 11.32
N PHE A 82 -18.88 -32.68 10.52
CA PHE A 82 -20.34 -32.55 10.52
C PHE A 82 -20.83 -32.07 9.15
N THR A 83 -22.12 -32.29 8.86
CA THR A 83 -22.77 -31.84 7.63
C THR A 83 -23.81 -30.77 7.95
N PHE A 84 -23.83 -29.66 7.21
CA PHE A 84 -24.92 -28.69 7.27
C PHE A 84 -25.52 -28.46 5.88
N ILE A 85 -26.75 -27.96 5.83
CA ILE A 85 -27.40 -27.62 4.57
C ILE A 85 -27.11 -26.15 4.23
N LEU A 86 -26.48 -25.93 3.07
CA LEU A 86 -26.17 -24.62 2.50
C LEU A 86 -26.90 -24.48 1.17
N LEU A 87 -27.98 -23.68 1.15
CA LEU A 87 -28.76 -23.39 -0.05
C LEU A 87 -29.20 -24.66 -0.79
N GLY A 88 -29.76 -25.63 -0.04
CA GLY A 88 -30.26 -26.91 -0.54
C GLY A 88 -29.17 -27.97 -0.79
N LYS A 89 -27.88 -27.64 -0.63
CA LYS A 89 -26.78 -28.60 -0.80
C LYS A 89 -26.23 -29.08 0.55
N PRO A 90 -26.14 -30.39 0.80
CA PRO A 90 -25.42 -30.93 1.94
C PRO A 90 -23.92 -30.63 1.83
N THR A 91 -23.38 -29.90 2.81
CA THR A 91 -21.98 -29.50 2.89
C THR A 91 -21.36 -30.13 4.13
N THR A 92 -20.46 -31.10 3.94
CA THR A 92 -19.68 -31.72 5.01
C THR A 92 -18.45 -30.88 5.31
N VAL A 93 -18.35 -30.38 6.53
CA VAL A 93 -17.19 -29.63 7.03
C VAL A 93 -16.20 -30.61 7.66
N CYS A 94 -14.92 -30.45 7.31
CA CYS A 94 -13.82 -31.15 7.96
C CYS A 94 -12.89 -30.11 8.60
N LEU A 95 -12.91 -29.99 9.93
CA LEU A 95 -12.15 -28.99 10.69
C LEU A 95 -10.72 -29.46 11.02
N GLY A 96 -9.90 -28.49 11.43
CA GLY A 96 -8.52 -28.74 11.89
C GLY A 96 -7.54 -29.04 10.76
N ALA A 97 -6.27 -29.23 11.13
CA ALA A 97 -5.19 -29.56 10.20
C ALA A 97 -5.52 -30.81 9.35
N ASN A 98 -5.99 -31.88 9.99
CA ASN A 98 -6.36 -33.12 9.30
C ASN A 98 -7.53 -32.90 8.31
N GLY A 99 -8.54 -32.12 8.69
CA GLY A 99 -9.65 -31.79 7.81
C GLY A 99 -9.22 -30.92 6.61
N ASN A 100 -8.29 -29.98 6.83
CA ASN A 100 -7.67 -29.21 5.75
C ASN A 100 -6.92 -30.15 4.79
N ASN A 101 -6.09 -31.06 5.30
CA ASN A 101 -5.39 -32.04 4.47
C ASN A 101 -6.35 -32.90 3.64
N PHE A 102 -7.36 -33.48 4.28
CA PHE A 102 -8.35 -34.35 3.63
C PHE A 102 -9.02 -33.69 2.42
N VAL A 103 -9.40 -32.41 2.53
CA VAL A 103 -10.10 -31.69 1.46
C VAL A 103 -9.13 -31.08 0.43
N LEU A 104 -8.00 -30.50 0.88
CA LEU A 104 -7.10 -29.75 0.01
C LEU A 104 -6.15 -30.64 -0.79
N ASN A 105 -5.77 -31.80 -0.23
CA ASN A 105 -4.95 -32.82 -0.90
C ASN A 105 -5.76 -34.00 -1.44
N GLY A 106 -7.10 -33.93 -1.41
CA GLY A 106 -7.94 -34.97 -1.98
C GLY A 106 -7.57 -35.29 -3.45
N LYS A 107 -7.77 -36.56 -3.81
CA LYS A 107 -7.44 -37.07 -5.15
C LYS A 107 -8.31 -36.38 -6.20
N ILE A 108 -7.73 -36.18 -7.39
CA ILE A 108 -8.42 -35.53 -8.51
C ILE A 108 -9.65 -36.32 -8.99
N SER A 109 -9.63 -37.64 -8.83
CA SER A 109 -10.76 -38.52 -9.14
C SER A 109 -11.95 -38.30 -8.21
N ASP A 110 -11.68 -37.83 -6.99
CA ASP A 110 -12.63 -37.87 -5.88
C ASP A 110 -13.22 -36.49 -5.58
N LEU A 111 -12.48 -35.41 -5.87
CA LEU A 111 -12.87 -34.04 -5.59
C LEU A 111 -12.69 -33.12 -6.80
N SER A 112 -13.70 -32.31 -7.09
CA SER A 112 -13.67 -31.28 -8.14
C SER A 112 -13.89 -29.88 -7.56
N ALA A 113 -13.05 -28.91 -7.94
CA ALA A 113 -13.24 -27.51 -7.57
C ALA A 113 -14.07 -26.77 -8.62
N GLU A 114 -13.78 -27.05 -9.89
CA GLU A 114 -14.41 -26.45 -11.06
C GLU A 114 -15.93 -26.65 -11.09
N GLU A 115 -16.46 -27.81 -10.68
CA GLU A 115 -17.91 -28.03 -10.61
C GLU A 115 -18.63 -27.16 -9.57
N ILE A 116 -17.91 -26.64 -8.57
CA ILE A 116 -18.46 -25.69 -7.59
C ILE A 116 -18.36 -24.27 -8.11
N TYR A 117 -17.19 -23.89 -8.64
CA TYR A 117 -16.88 -22.48 -8.87
C TYR A 117 -17.19 -22.00 -10.29
N SER A 118 -17.15 -22.86 -11.31
CA SER A 118 -17.36 -22.47 -12.72
C SER A 118 -18.65 -21.67 -12.94
N PRO A 119 -19.83 -22.05 -12.38
CA PRO A 119 -21.05 -21.27 -12.58
C PRO A 119 -20.96 -19.82 -12.10
N LEU A 120 -20.14 -19.55 -11.08
CA LEU A 120 -19.94 -18.22 -10.51
C LEU A 120 -18.82 -17.47 -11.22
N THR A 121 -17.69 -18.12 -11.46
CA THR A 121 -16.46 -17.47 -11.94
C THR A 121 -16.39 -17.34 -13.46
N THR A 122 -16.93 -18.30 -14.21
CA THR A 122 -16.83 -18.29 -15.69
C THR A 122 -17.54 -17.08 -16.32
N PRO A 123 -18.72 -16.63 -15.84
CA PRO A 123 -19.32 -15.39 -16.33
C PRO A 123 -18.53 -14.11 -15.99
N VAL A 124 -17.64 -14.17 -15.01
CA VAL A 124 -16.80 -13.04 -14.57
C VAL A 124 -15.47 -13.05 -15.33
N PHE A 125 -14.75 -14.16 -15.31
CA PHE A 125 -13.41 -14.25 -15.90
C PHE A 125 -13.47 -14.43 -17.42
N GLY A 126 -14.50 -15.14 -17.90
CA GLY A 126 -14.62 -15.60 -19.27
C GLY A 126 -14.30 -17.09 -19.42
N LYS A 127 -14.62 -17.61 -20.61
CA LYS A 127 -14.48 -19.03 -20.94
C LYS A 127 -13.03 -19.48 -21.09
N ASP A 128 -12.83 -20.80 -21.07
CA ASP A 128 -11.59 -21.52 -21.41
C ASP A 128 -10.44 -21.38 -20.38
N VAL A 129 -10.66 -20.67 -19.27
CA VAL A 129 -9.66 -20.37 -18.24
C VAL A 129 -10.15 -20.70 -16.83
N VAL A 130 -9.19 -20.89 -15.92
CA VAL A 130 -9.40 -21.12 -14.49
C VAL A 130 -10.28 -22.34 -14.19
N PHE A 131 -11.59 -22.15 -14.02
CA PHE A 131 -12.56 -23.20 -13.68
C PHE A 131 -13.44 -23.61 -14.89
N ASP A 132 -13.29 -22.95 -16.03
CA ASP A 132 -13.93 -23.35 -17.30
C ASP A 132 -13.03 -24.28 -18.14
N CYS A 133 -12.17 -25.06 -17.47
CA CYS A 133 -11.31 -26.03 -18.13
C CYS A 133 -10.95 -27.20 -17.22
N PRO A 134 -10.45 -28.32 -17.77
CA PRO A 134 -9.94 -29.42 -16.95
C PRO A 134 -8.79 -28.98 -16.06
N ASN A 135 -8.64 -29.62 -14.89
CA ASN A 135 -7.60 -29.28 -13.92
C ASN A 135 -6.18 -29.30 -14.53
N SER A 136 -5.90 -30.18 -15.49
CA SER A 136 -4.62 -30.24 -16.21
C SER A 136 -4.30 -28.96 -16.99
N LYS A 137 -5.32 -28.31 -17.59
CA LYS A 137 -5.17 -27.01 -18.25
C LYS A 137 -5.01 -25.89 -17.22
N LEU A 138 -5.77 -25.91 -16.12
CA LEU A 138 -5.57 -24.98 -15.00
C LEU A 138 -4.14 -25.04 -14.43
N MET A 139 -3.54 -26.23 -14.30
CA MET A 139 -2.16 -26.36 -13.82
C MET A 139 -1.16 -25.70 -14.79
N GLN A 140 -1.38 -25.81 -16.10
CA GLN A 140 -0.57 -25.10 -17.10
C GLN A 140 -0.76 -23.58 -17.00
N GLN A 141 -2.02 -23.11 -16.90
CA GLN A 141 -2.31 -21.68 -16.71
C GLN A 141 -1.64 -21.11 -15.46
N LYS A 142 -1.70 -21.84 -14.33
CA LYS A 142 -0.98 -21.46 -13.10
C LYS A 142 0.53 -21.41 -13.28
N LYS A 143 1.10 -22.34 -14.05
CA LYS A 143 2.53 -22.37 -14.39
C LYS A 143 2.91 -21.12 -15.19
N PHE A 144 2.13 -20.74 -16.19
CA PHE A 144 2.37 -19.54 -16.99
C PHE A 144 2.34 -18.27 -16.15
N VAL A 145 1.35 -18.11 -15.27
CA VAL A 145 1.30 -16.97 -14.34
C VAL A 145 2.51 -16.97 -13.41
N LYS A 146 2.93 -18.12 -12.89
CA LYS A 146 4.12 -18.22 -12.03
C LYS A 146 5.38 -17.74 -12.75
N PHE A 147 5.53 -18.03 -14.05
CA PHE A 147 6.65 -17.56 -14.86
C PHE A 147 6.68 -16.04 -15.01
N GLY A 148 5.55 -15.35 -14.87
CA GLY A 148 5.48 -13.89 -14.84
C GLY A 148 5.75 -13.28 -13.45
N LEU A 149 5.89 -14.10 -12.41
CA LEU A 149 6.13 -13.67 -11.02
C LEU A 149 7.54 -14.07 -10.55
N THR A 150 8.54 -13.85 -11.40
CA THR A 150 9.94 -14.10 -11.05
C THR A 150 10.44 -13.06 -10.04
N THR A 151 11.55 -13.35 -9.35
CA THR A 151 12.23 -12.38 -8.48
C THR A 151 12.54 -11.07 -9.21
N GLU A 152 12.93 -11.12 -10.49
CA GLU A 152 13.23 -9.92 -11.27
C GLU A 152 11.98 -9.09 -11.56
N ALA A 153 10.87 -9.74 -11.91
CA ALA A 153 9.58 -9.07 -12.07
C ALA A 153 9.15 -8.41 -10.74
N LEU A 154 9.21 -9.15 -9.63
CA LEU A 154 8.88 -8.64 -8.29
C LEU A 154 9.77 -7.46 -7.88
N ARG A 155 11.07 -7.49 -8.21
CA ARG A 155 11.99 -6.36 -7.98
C ARG A 155 11.55 -5.11 -8.74
N SER A 156 11.18 -5.25 -10.01
CA SER A 156 10.66 -4.13 -10.80
C SER A 156 9.34 -3.56 -10.24
N HIS A 157 8.49 -4.43 -9.68
CA HIS A 157 7.18 -4.06 -9.16
C HIS A 157 7.28 -3.17 -7.91
N VAL A 158 8.31 -3.31 -7.07
CA VAL A 158 8.49 -2.46 -5.88
C VAL A 158 8.45 -0.98 -6.24
N LYS A 159 9.20 -0.58 -7.28
CA LYS A 159 9.26 0.80 -7.74
C LYS A 159 7.92 1.28 -8.29
N LEU A 160 7.26 0.46 -9.09
CA LEU A 160 5.97 0.79 -9.69
C LEU A 160 4.87 0.96 -8.63
N ILE A 161 4.80 0.03 -7.67
CA ILE A 161 3.84 0.07 -6.58
C ILE A 161 4.12 1.28 -5.69
N SER A 162 5.39 1.56 -5.37
CA SER A 162 5.77 2.71 -4.55
C SER A 162 5.31 4.03 -5.17
N LEU A 163 5.52 4.22 -6.47
CA LEU A 163 5.07 5.41 -7.19
C LEU A 163 3.55 5.58 -7.18
N GLU A 164 2.80 4.49 -7.36
CA GLU A 164 1.32 4.53 -7.29
C GLU A 164 0.83 4.87 -5.88
N VAL A 165 1.47 4.33 -4.83
CA VAL A 165 1.12 4.65 -3.43
C VAL A 165 1.42 6.11 -3.11
N GLU A 166 2.59 6.61 -3.50
CA GLU A 166 2.96 8.01 -3.28
C GLU A 166 2.04 8.97 -4.06
N ASN A 167 1.69 8.63 -5.31
CA ASN A 167 0.75 9.41 -6.11
C ASN A 167 -0.68 9.35 -5.54
N PHE A 168 -1.12 8.20 -5.02
CA PHE A 168 -2.41 8.07 -4.37
C PHE A 168 -2.47 8.95 -3.12
N ILE A 169 -1.46 8.89 -2.25
CA ILE A 169 -1.40 9.74 -1.05
C ILE A 169 -1.40 11.23 -1.42
N SER A 170 -0.72 11.63 -2.50
CA SER A 170 -0.66 13.04 -2.89
C SER A 170 -1.95 13.57 -3.52
N THR A 171 -2.75 12.71 -4.14
CA THR A 171 -3.94 13.12 -4.92
C THR A 171 -5.27 12.77 -4.29
N TYR A 172 -5.33 11.75 -3.43
CA TYR A 172 -6.58 11.28 -2.83
C TYR A 172 -7.12 12.30 -1.82
N ALA A 173 -8.41 12.64 -1.95
CA ALA A 173 -9.02 13.73 -1.19
C ALA A 173 -8.96 13.52 0.33
N GLU A 174 -9.15 12.29 0.81
CA GLU A 174 -9.11 11.96 2.24
C GLU A 174 -7.69 11.92 2.84
N PHE A 175 -6.63 12.09 2.03
CA PHE A 175 -5.23 12.19 2.47
C PHE A 175 -4.68 13.64 2.47
N GLN A 176 -5.52 14.63 2.16
CA GLN A 176 -5.14 16.04 2.12
C GLN A 176 -5.18 16.67 3.52
N GLY A 177 -4.23 17.56 3.84
CA GLY A 177 -4.06 18.19 5.16
C GLY A 177 -2.98 17.53 6.05
N GLU A 178 -2.81 18.00 7.28
CA GLU A 178 -1.85 17.43 8.26
C GLU A 178 -2.45 16.26 9.07
N THR A 179 -3.76 16.23 9.21
CA THR A 179 -4.52 15.12 9.80
C THR A 179 -5.85 14.98 9.08
N GLY A 180 -6.43 13.78 9.08
CA GLY A 180 -7.69 13.50 8.43
C GLY A 180 -8.28 12.16 8.84
N THR A 181 -9.48 11.87 8.34
CA THR A 181 -10.15 10.57 8.53
C THR A 181 -10.24 9.86 7.19
N LEU A 182 -9.85 8.58 7.17
CA LEU A 182 -9.85 7.74 5.98
C LEU A 182 -10.90 6.64 6.09
N ASN A 183 -11.73 6.46 5.07
CA ASN A 183 -12.55 5.27 4.89
C ASN A 183 -11.69 4.13 4.31
N VAL A 184 -11.17 3.30 5.21
CA VAL A 184 -10.11 2.34 4.90
C VAL A 184 -10.51 1.35 3.78
N PRO A 185 -11.66 0.66 3.83
CA PRO A 185 -11.99 -0.31 2.78
C PRO A 185 -12.11 0.29 1.39
N LEU A 186 -12.65 1.51 1.25
CA LEU A 186 -12.77 2.18 -0.05
C LEU A 186 -11.40 2.61 -0.57
N ALA A 187 -10.64 3.33 0.25
CA ALA A 187 -9.32 3.82 -0.14
C ALA A 187 -8.35 2.68 -0.47
N MET A 188 -8.38 1.59 0.31
CA MET A 188 -7.51 0.44 0.07
C MET A 188 -7.94 -0.38 -1.14
N ALA A 189 -9.24 -0.47 -1.45
CA ALA A 189 -9.69 -1.10 -2.69
C ALA A 189 -9.17 -0.31 -3.91
N GLU A 190 -9.31 1.01 -3.93
CA GLU A 190 -8.78 1.83 -5.02
C GLU A 190 -7.25 1.70 -5.15
N LEU A 191 -6.53 1.80 -4.04
CA LEU A 191 -5.07 1.72 -4.03
C LEU A 191 -4.55 0.35 -4.48
N THR A 192 -5.15 -0.76 -4.03
CA THR A 192 -4.73 -2.10 -4.47
C THR A 192 -5.03 -2.32 -5.95
N LEU A 193 -6.13 -1.73 -6.46
CA LEU A 193 -6.48 -1.81 -7.88
C LEU A 193 -5.44 -1.07 -8.73
N TYR A 194 -5.07 0.16 -8.35
CA TYR A 194 -4.06 0.95 -9.07
C TYR A 194 -2.68 0.30 -9.05
N THR A 195 -2.23 -0.17 -7.88
CA THR A 195 -0.93 -0.82 -7.75
C THR A 195 -0.87 -2.13 -8.54
N ALA A 196 -1.89 -2.99 -8.45
CA ALA A 196 -1.94 -4.24 -9.20
C ALA A 196 -2.06 -4.00 -10.72
N ALA A 197 -2.87 -3.03 -11.14
CA ALA A 197 -2.98 -2.68 -12.54
C ALA A 197 -1.64 -2.18 -13.10
N ARG A 198 -0.94 -1.30 -12.38
CA ARG A 198 0.34 -0.76 -12.83
C ARG A 198 1.43 -1.82 -12.92
N SER A 199 1.51 -2.73 -11.95
CA SER A 199 2.60 -3.71 -11.85
C SER A 199 2.33 -4.99 -12.64
N LEU A 200 1.12 -5.57 -12.55
CA LEU A 200 0.80 -6.85 -13.19
C LEU A 200 0.13 -6.68 -14.56
N GLN A 201 -0.77 -5.72 -14.70
CA GLN A 201 -1.62 -5.60 -15.89
C GLN A 201 -0.98 -4.77 -17.01
N GLY A 202 -0.07 -3.87 -16.68
CA GLY A 202 0.61 -3.00 -17.63
C GLY A 202 0.15 -1.53 -17.55
N LYS A 203 0.93 -0.64 -18.16
CA LYS A 203 0.69 0.81 -18.12
C LYS A 203 -0.62 1.18 -18.81
N GLU A 204 -0.97 0.49 -19.88
CA GLU A 204 -2.14 0.74 -20.72
C GLU A 204 -3.43 0.52 -19.91
N ILE A 205 -3.52 -0.60 -19.19
CA ILE A 205 -4.65 -0.87 -18.28
C ILE A 205 -4.69 0.17 -17.17
N ARG A 206 -3.55 0.47 -16.53
CA ARG A 206 -3.50 1.49 -15.48
C ARG A 206 -3.92 2.88 -15.97
N SER A 207 -3.56 3.25 -17.21
CA SER A 207 -3.95 4.54 -17.81
C SER A 207 -5.43 4.60 -18.17
N LYS A 208 -6.05 3.45 -18.45
CA LYS A 208 -7.48 3.31 -18.70
C LYS A 208 -8.31 3.25 -17.42
N LEU A 209 -7.71 3.08 -16.23
CA LEU A 209 -8.37 3.20 -14.93
C LEU A 209 -8.75 4.66 -14.61
N ASP A 210 -9.54 5.25 -15.50
CA ASP A 210 -10.40 6.40 -15.26
C ASP A 210 -11.79 5.93 -14.79
N SER A 211 -12.75 6.85 -14.67
CA SER A 211 -14.11 6.53 -14.22
C SER A 211 -14.76 5.40 -15.02
N THR A 212 -14.49 5.29 -16.33
CA THR A 212 -15.18 4.33 -17.20
C THR A 212 -14.72 2.89 -17.01
N PHE A 213 -13.41 2.65 -16.82
CA PHE A 213 -12.91 1.29 -16.56
C PHE A 213 -13.14 0.87 -15.11
N ALA A 214 -13.17 1.83 -14.17
CA ALA A 214 -13.60 1.57 -12.79
C ALA A 214 -15.05 1.06 -12.74
N ASP A 215 -15.96 1.65 -13.54
CA ASP A 215 -17.34 1.18 -13.67
C ASP A 215 -17.42 -0.24 -14.24
N LEU A 216 -16.61 -0.57 -15.26
CA LEU A 216 -16.53 -1.93 -15.79
C LEU A 216 -16.05 -2.93 -14.73
N PHE A 217 -15.03 -2.56 -13.95
CA PHE A 217 -14.54 -3.41 -12.86
C PHE A 217 -15.61 -3.62 -11.79
N HIS A 218 -16.34 -2.58 -11.41
CA HIS A 218 -17.45 -2.66 -10.45
C HIS A 218 -18.57 -3.56 -10.97
N ASP A 219 -19.02 -3.37 -12.21
CA ASP A 219 -20.06 -4.20 -12.85
C ASP A 219 -19.63 -5.67 -12.90
N LEU A 220 -18.34 -5.93 -13.13
CA LEU A 220 -17.78 -7.27 -13.13
C LEU A 220 -17.75 -7.89 -11.73
N ASP A 221 -17.37 -7.10 -10.72
CA ASP A 221 -17.35 -7.49 -9.30
C ASP A 221 -18.75 -7.84 -8.76
N MET A 222 -19.78 -7.18 -9.28
CA MET A 222 -21.17 -7.54 -8.98
C MET A 222 -21.51 -8.98 -9.40
N GLY A 223 -20.65 -9.66 -10.17
CA GLY A 223 -20.73 -11.11 -10.39
C GLY A 223 -20.56 -11.97 -9.13
N PHE A 224 -19.89 -11.46 -8.08
CA PHE A 224 -19.60 -12.19 -6.84
C PHE A 224 -20.61 -11.96 -5.71
N VAL A 225 -21.72 -11.27 -5.97
CA VAL A 225 -22.77 -11.09 -4.97
C VAL A 225 -23.42 -12.42 -4.57
N PRO A 226 -23.93 -12.56 -3.33
CA PRO A 226 -24.34 -13.86 -2.79
C PRO A 226 -25.46 -14.56 -3.57
N ILE A 227 -26.37 -13.80 -4.20
CA ILE A 227 -27.46 -14.38 -4.98
C ILE A 227 -26.96 -15.21 -6.19
N ASN A 228 -25.77 -14.89 -6.70
CA ASN A 228 -25.15 -15.60 -7.82
C ASN A 228 -24.60 -16.99 -7.45
N PHE A 229 -24.62 -17.38 -6.17
CA PHE A 229 -24.42 -18.78 -5.79
C PHE A 229 -25.54 -19.70 -6.27
N MET A 230 -26.75 -19.16 -6.37
CA MET A 230 -27.93 -19.91 -6.83
C MET A 230 -28.30 -19.53 -8.25
N LEU A 231 -28.23 -18.25 -8.58
CA LEU A 231 -28.78 -17.68 -9.81
C LEU A 231 -27.74 -16.93 -10.65
N PRO A 232 -26.53 -17.48 -10.91
CA PRO A 232 -25.51 -16.77 -11.69
C PRO A 232 -25.91 -16.54 -13.15
N TRP A 233 -26.84 -17.37 -13.64
CA TRP A 233 -27.39 -17.38 -15.00
C TRP A 233 -28.64 -16.51 -15.16
N ALA A 234 -29.25 -16.06 -14.05
CA ALA A 234 -30.49 -15.30 -14.14
C ALA A 234 -30.21 -13.91 -14.72
N PRO A 235 -31.05 -13.39 -15.63
CA PRO A 235 -30.84 -12.12 -16.33
C PRO A 235 -31.18 -10.89 -15.46
N LEU A 236 -30.75 -10.92 -14.20
CA LEU A 236 -30.88 -9.82 -13.25
C LEU A 236 -30.06 -8.61 -13.76
N PRO A 237 -30.44 -7.36 -13.41
CA PRO A 237 -29.76 -6.17 -13.91
C PRO A 237 -28.24 -6.19 -13.73
N HIS A 238 -27.75 -6.62 -12.56
CA HIS A 238 -26.32 -6.72 -12.27
C HIS A 238 -25.62 -7.84 -13.05
N ASN A 239 -26.28 -8.97 -13.30
CA ASN A 239 -25.71 -10.05 -14.14
C ASN A 239 -25.59 -9.63 -15.60
N ARG A 240 -26.57 -8.86 -16.12
CA ARG A 240 -26.48 -8.28 -17.46
C ARG A 240 -25.37 -7.23 -17.54
N ALA A 241 -25.16 -6.46 -16.48
CA ALA A 241 -24.07 -5.49 -16.38
C ALA A 241 -22.70 -6.21 -16.37
N ARG A 242 -22.54 -7.23 -15.51
CA ARG A 242 -21.39 -8.15 -15.50
C ARG A 242 -21.06 -8.69 -16.89
N ASP A 243 -22.03 -9.24 -17.62
CA ASP A 243 -21.80 -9.85 -18.94
C ASP A 243 -21.43 -8.82 -20.02
N ARG A 244 -21.85 -7.55 -19.87
CA ARG A 244 -21.37 -6.45 -20.72
C ARG A 244 -19.95 -6.05 -20.35
N ALA A 245 -19.67 -5.91 -19.05
CA ALA A 245 -18.36 -5.56 -18.55
C ALA A 245 -17.30 -6.60 -18.93
N GLN A 246 -17.61 -7.89 -18.78
CA GLN A 246 -16.74 -9.00 -19.15
C GLN A 246 -16.34 -8.94 -20.63
N ARG A 247 -17.33 -8.74 -21.52
CA ARG A 247 -17.06 -8.58 -22.97
C ARG A 247 -16.21 -7.36 -23.24
N LYS A 248 -16.54 -6.21 -22.62
CA LYS A 248 -15.82 -4.97 -22.89
C LYS A 248 -14.37 -5.01 -22.38
N MET A 249 -14.14 -5.57 -21.20
CA MET A 249 -12.78 -5.77 -20.69
C MET A 249 -12.00 -6.75 -21.57
N THR A 250 -12.64 -7.82 -22.05
CA THR A 250 -12.01 -8.75 -23.00
C THR A 250 -11.56 -8.06 -24.27
N GLU A 251 -12.41 -7.22 -24.88
CA GLU A 251 -12.05 -6.40 -26.04
C GLU A 251 -10.82 -5.52 -25.76
N VAL A 252 -10.81 -4.80 -24.63
CA VAL A 252 -9.70 -3.91 -24.26
C VAL A 252 -8.38 -4.67 -24.11
N TYR A 253 -8.38 -5.83 -23.44
CA TYR A 253 -7.16 -6.65 -23.32
C TYR A 253 -6.70 -7.17 -24.68
N MET A 254 -7.62 -7.65 -25.52
CA MET A 254 -7.28 -8.15 -26.85
C MET A 254 -6.71 -7.05 -27.76
N GLU A 255 -7.27 -5.84 -27.71
CA GLU A 255 -6.72 -4.67 -28.42
C GLU A 255 -5.28 -4.37 -28.00
N ILE A 256 -4.99 -4.39 -26.69
CA ILE A 256 -3.63 -4.17 -26.16
C ILE A 256 -2.67 -5.27 -26.63
N ILE A 257 -3.09 -6.53 -26.56
CA ILE A 257 -2.27 -7.66 -27.00
C ILE A 257 -1.95 -7.54 -28.50
N GLN A 258 -2.94 -7.24 -29.34
CA GLN A 258 -2.75 -7.07 -30.78
C GLN A 258 -1.80 -5.91 -31.10
N GLN A 259 -1.94 -4.78 -30.40
CA GLN A 259 -1.04 -3.64 -30.55
C GLN A 259 0.40 -4.03 -30.23
N ARG A 260 0.65 -4.72 -29.11
CA ARG A 260 2.00 -5.17 -28.72
C ARG A 260 2.61 -6.19 -29.70
N ARG A 261 1.81 -7.09 -30.28
CA ARG A 261 2.29 -8.01 -31.34
C ARG A 261 2.67 -7.24 -32.61
N SER A 262 1.90 -6.23 -32.98
CA SER A 262 2.14 -5.42 -34.19
C SER A 262 3.37 -4.52 -34.10
N SER A 263 3.77 -4.09 -32.90
CA SER A 263 4.90 -3.18 -32.67
C SER A 263 6.28 -3.85 -32.64
N GLY A 264 6.41 -5.06 -33.20
CA GLY A 264 7.71 -5.73 -33.39
C GLY A 264 8.31 -6.37 -32.12
N HIS A 265 7.52 -6.68 -31.11
CA HIS A 265 7.94 -7.43 -29.91
C HIS A 265 9.11 -6.86 -29.09
N LYS A 266 9.31 -5.53 -29.10
CA LYS A 266 10.31 -4.91 -28.23
C LYS A 266 9.83 -4.93 -26.77
N LYS A 267 10.36 -5.85 -25.96
CA LYS A 267 10.07 -5.93 -24.52
C LYS A 267 10.47 -4.63 -23.84
N ASP A 268 9.49 -3.87 -23.35
CA ASP A 268 9.67 -2.60 -22.65
C ASP A 268 9.25 -2.66 -21.17
N SER A 269 8.69 -3.79 -20.74
CA SER A 269 8.13 -4.01 -19.41
C SER A 269 8.20 -5.47 -18.97
N GLU A 270 8.19 -5.69 -17.65
CA GLU A 270 8.16 -7.01 -16.99
C GLU A 270 6.72 -7.36 -16.54
N ASP A 271 5.69 -6.96 -17.29
CA ASP A 271 4.29 -7.22 -16.93
C ASP A 271 3.77 -8.59 -17.38
N MET A 272 2.61 -8.98 -16.84
CA MET A 272 2.05 -10.32 -17.05
C MET A 272 1.57 -10.54 -18.49
N ILE A 273 1.12 -9.48 -19.19
CA ILE A 273 0.69 -9.59 -20.58
C ILE A 273 1.86 -10.09 -21.43
N TRP A 274 3.04 -9.51 -21.27
CA TRP A 274 4.22 -9.89 -22.05
C TRP A 274 4.69 -11.32 -21.77
N ASN A 275 4.63 -11.73 -20.50
CA ASN A 275 4.93 -13.09 -20.11
C ASN A 275 3.94 -14.10 -20.73
N LEU A 276 2.63 -13.83 -20.66
CA LEU A 276 1.62 -14.74 -21.22
C LEU A 276 1.66 -14.82 -22.75
N MET A 277 1.97 -13.72 -23.43
CA MET A 277 2.16 -13.71 -24.90
C MET A 277 3.34 -14.57 -25.37
N SER A 278 4.30 -14.83 -24.47
CA SER A 278 5.50 -15.63 -24.72
C SER A 278 5.35 -17.09 -24.27
N CYS A 279 4.17 -17.50 -23.81
CA CYS A 279 3.90 -18.85 -23.33
C CYS A 279 3.25 -19.73 -24.42
N GLU A 280 3.56 -21.02 -24.35
CA GLU A 280 2.96 -22.06 -25.19
C GLU A 280 2.50 -23.24 -24.32
N TYR A 281 1.41 -23.89 -24.73
CA TYR A 281 0.95 -25.14 -24.14
C TYR A 281 1.92 -26.29 -24.46
N LYS A 282 1.83 -27.39 -23.71
CA LYS A 282 2.70 -28.57 -23.90
C LYS A 282 2.63 -29.18 -25.31
N ASP A 283 1.53 -28.97 -26.03
CA ASP A 283 1.34 -29.43 -27.40
C ASP A 283 1.93 -28.46 -28.46
N GLY A 284 2.58 -27.38 -28.02
CA GLY A 284 3.16 -26.34 -28.88
C GLY A 284 2.18 -25.24 -29.28
N THR A 285 0.92 -25.30 -28.83
CA THR A 285 -0.07 -24.27 -29.15
C THR A 285 0.25 -22.97 -28.40
N PRO A 286 0.45 -21.82 -29.08
CA PRO A 286 0.57 -20.53 -28.41
C PRO A 286 -0.70 -20.18 -27.64
N LEU A 287 -0.57 -19.46 -26.54
CA LEU A 287 -1.74 -19.03 -25.77
C LEU A 287 -2.63 -18.11 -26.63
N PRO A 288 -3.92 -18.47 -26.84
CA PRO A 288 -4.82 -17.60 -27.59
C PRO A 288 -5.04 -16.27 -26.87
N ASP A 289 -5.07 -15.17 -27.62
CA ASP A 289 -5.22 -13.82 -27.04
C ASP A 289 -6.47 -13.67 -26.16
N LYS A 290 -7.56 -14.38 -26.50
CA LYS A 290 -8.79 -14.46 -25.69
C LYS A 290 -8.52 -15.10 -24.32
N GLU A 291 -7.76 -16.20 -24.27
CA GLU A 291 -7.40 -16.84 -23.01
C GLU A 291 -6.47 -15.96 -22.18
N ILE A 292 -5.52 -15.26 -22.83
CA ILE A 292 -4.68 -14.27 -22.16
C ILE A 292 -5.55 -13.19 -21.53
N ALA A 293 -6.48 -12.59 -22.28
CA ALA A 293 -7.39 -11.57 -21.77
C ALA A 293 -8.20 -12.06 -20.55
N HIS A 294 -8.79 -13.26 -20.63
CA HIS A 294 -9.56 -13.83 -19.52
C HIS A 294 -8.68 -14.17 -18.31
N MET A 295 -7.44 -14.65 -18.52
CA MET A 295 -6.47 -14.86 -17.44
C MET A 295 -6.10 -13.54 -16.76
N MET A 296 -5.91 -12.46 -17.52
CA MET A 296 -5.62 -11.13 -16.97
C MET A 296 -6.78 -10.59 -16.11
N ILE A 297 -8.04 -10.77 -16.56
CA ILE A 297 -9.24 -10.47 -15.78
C ILE A 297 -9.25 -11.28 -14.48
N ALA A 298 -9.01 -12.60 -14.55
CA ALA A 298 -8.99 -13.47 -13.37
C ALA A 298 -7.91 -13.06 -12.35
N LEU A 299 -6.72 -12.66 -12.81
CA LEU A 299 -5.65 -12.17 -11.94
C LEU A 299 -6.01 -10.85 -11.28
N LEU A 300 -6.65 -9.94 -12.01
CA LEU A 300 -7.11 -8.67 -11.47
C LEU A 300 -8.14 -8.88 -10.35
N MET A 301 -9.19 -9.68 -10.60
CA MET A 301 -10.21 -10.00 -9.62
C MET A 301 -9.65 -10.76 -8.41
N GLY A 302 -8.79 -11.76 -8.66
CA GLY A 302 -8.22 -12.60 -7.60
C GLY A 302 -7.31 -11.84 -6.64
N GLY A 303 -6.50 -10.92 -7.16
CA GLY A 303 -5.63 -10.05 -6.35
C GLY A 303 -6.39 -8.96 -5.60
N GLN A 304 -7.47 -8.45 -6.19
CA GLN A 304 -8.17 -7.28 -5.65
C GLN A 304 -8.84 -7.54 -4.29
N HIS A 305 -9.73 -8.54 -4.19
CA HIS A 305 -10.50 -8.77 -2.96
C HIS A 305 -9.63 -9.20 -1.77
N SER A 306 -8.63 -10.04 -2.06
CA SER A 306 -7.76 -10.61 -1.03
C SER A 306 -6.80 -9.57 -0.45
N SER A 307 -6.07 -8.82 -1.30
CA SER A 307 -5.14 -7.78 -0.85
C SER A 307 -5.86 -6.60 -0.20
N SER A 308 -6.93 -6.06 -0.80
CA SER A 308 -7.65 -4.88 -0.28
C SER A 308 -8.23 -5.13 1.11
N SER A 309 -8.84 -6.29 1.33
CA SER A 309 -9.38 -6.67 2.64
C SER A 309 -8.27 -6.82 3.68
N THR A 310 -7.19 -7.52 3.32
CA THR A 310 -6.09 -7.80 4.24
C THR A 310 -5.40 -6.50 4.66
N ILE A 311 -5.03 -5.63 3.72
CA ILE A 311 -4.39 -4.35 4.05
C ILE A 311 -5.33 -3.44 4.83
N SER A 312 -6.65 -3.48 4.57
CA SER A 312 -7.62 -2.75 5.38
C SER A 312 -7.62 -3.20 6.84
N PHE A 313 -7.63 -4.51 7.09
CA PHE A 313 -7.51 -5.03 8.45
C PHE A 313 -6.15 -4.73 9.10
N ILE A 314 -5.06 -4.68 8.33
CA ILE A 314 -3.75 -4.25 8.85
C ILE A 314 -3.85 -2.81 9.37
N LEU A 315 -4.38 -1.88 8.56
CA LEU A 315 -4.49 -0.47 8.98
C LEU A 315 -5.43 -0.29 10.17
N LEU A 316 -6.56 -1.01 10.20
CA LEU A 316 -7.48 -0.97 11.33
C LEU A 316 -6.85 -1.55 12.61
N ARG A 317 -6.01 -2.61 12.49
CA ARG A 317 -5.27 -3.17 13.63
C ARG A 317 -4.22 -2.20 14.16
N LEU A 318 -3.45 -1.58 13.27
CA LEU A 318 -2.43 -0.60 13.65
C LEU A 318 -3.04 0.66 14.25
N ALA A 319 -4.21 1.11 13.76
CA ALA A 319 -4.96 2.20 14.38
C ALA A 319 -5.45 1.85 15.80
N SER A 320 -5.73 0.57 16.08
CA SER A 320 -6.09 0.09 17.42
C SER A 320 -4.88 -0.19 18.33
N GLU A 321 -3.68 -0.29 17.77
CA GLU A 321 -2.42 -0.63 18.48
C GLU A 321 -1.28 0.33 18.04
N PRO A 322 -1.33 1.63 18.40
CA PRO A 322 -0.35 2.62 17.91
C PRO A 322 1.11 2.30 18.26
N ASP A 323 1.35 1.60 19.37
CA ASP A 323 2.71 1.19 19.76
C ASP A 323 3.35 0.23 18.74
N MET A 324 2.55 -0.68 18.18
CA MET A 324 2.98 -1.59 17.11
C MET A 324 3.34 -0.80 15.84
N LEU A 325 2.60 0.28 15.54
CA LEU A 325 2.90 1.15 14.41
C LEU A 325 4.24 1.88 14.58
N GLU A 326 4.54 2.36 15.79
CA GLU A 326 5.84 2.98 16.08
C GLU A 326 6.99 1.96 16.05
N GLU A 327 6.74 0.72 16.45
CA GLU A 327 7.72 -0.35 16.34
C GLU A 327 8.05 -0.71 14.89
N LEU A 328 7.03 -0.81 14.02
CA LEU A 328 7.22 -0.94 12.58
C LEU A 328 8.04 0.23 12.02
N TYR A 329 7.75 1.46 12.45
CA TYR A 329 8.53 2.63 12.02
C TYR A 329 10.01 2.52 12.42
N ARG A 330 10.31 2.07 13.65
CA ARG A 330 11.68 1.83 14.12
C ARG A 330 12.38 0.71 13.34
N GLU A 331 11.67 -0.37 13.00
CA GLU A 331 12.23 -1.43 12.14
C GLU A 331 12.69 -0.85 10.80
N GLN A 332 11.89 0.02 10.18
CA GLN A 332 12.30 0.65 8.92
C GLN A 332 13.53 1.55 9.09
N GLN A 333 13.65 2.26 10.22
CA GLN A 333 14.85 3.06 10.49
C GLN A 333 16.10 2.19 10.69
N GLN A 334 15.95 0.98 11.22
CA GLN A 334 17.07 0.04 11.37
C GLN A 334 17.52 -0.51 10.01
N VAL A 335 16.57 -0.88 9.13
CA VAL A 335 16.87 -1.48 7.83
C VAL A 335 17.30 -0.44 6.78
N PHE A 336 16.59 0.68 6.68
CA PHE A 336 16.79 1.71 5.65
C PHE A 336 17.57 2.94 6.15
N GLY A 337 18.01 2.90 7.40
CA GLY A 337 18.64 4.03 8.08
C GLY A 337 17.63 5.09 8.56
N PRO A 338 18.09 6.05 9.40
CA PRO A 338 17.23 7.11 9.96
C PRO A 338 16.50 7.96 8.92
N GLU A 339 17.09 8.08 7.72
CA GLU A 339 16.59 8.85 6.59
C GLU A 339 15.51 8.13 5.78
N LEU A 340 15.23 6.86 6.11
CA LEU A 340 14.27 6.01 5.40
C LEU A 340 14.54 5.99 3.89
N GLY A 341 15.71 5.46 3.51
CA GLY A 341 16.15 5.35 2.12
C GLY A 341 15.16 4.65 1.17
N GLU A 342 15.53 4.59 -0.12
CA GLU A 342 14.68 3.99 -1.16
C GLU A 342 14.19 2.59 -0.76
N LEU A 343 12.90 2.33 -0.94
CA LEU A 343 12.31 1.04 -0.68
C LEU A 343 12.71 0.08 -1.83
N THR A 344 13.46 -0.97 -1.50
CA THR A 344 13.92 -1.98 -2.46
C THR A 344 13.32 -3.35 -2.13
N TYR A 345 13.37 -4.26 -3.10
CA TYR A 345 12.91 -5.64 -2.91
C TYR A 345 13.69 -6.32 -1.78
N GLU A 346 15.02 -6.18 -1.78
CA GLU A 346 15.90 -6.75 -0.77
C GLU A 346 15.63 -6.13 0.62
N GLY A 347 15.44 -4.81 0.69
CA GLY A 347 15.12 -4.16 1.97
C GLY A 347 13.77 -4.61 2.54
N LEU A 348 12.77 -4.89 1.69
CA LEU A 348 11.48 -5.45 2.14
C LEU A 348 11.61 -6.84 2.74
N LEU A 349 12.55 -7.67 2.27
CA LEU A 349 12.80 -9.00 2.84
C LEU A 349 13.35 -8.93 4.28
N GLU A 350 14.07 -7.85 4.60
CA GLU A 350 14.64 -7.61 5.93
C GLU A 350 13.63 -7.03 6.94
N LEU A 351 12.47 -6.52 6.49
CA LEU A 351 11.38 -6.04 7.36
C LEU A 351 10.57 -7.21 7.96
N LYS A 352 11.17 -7.91 8.93
CA LYS A 352 10.59 -9.10 9.56
C LYS A 352 9.27 -8.81 10.27
N LEU A 353 9.19 -7.74 11.07
CA LEU A 353 7.99 -7.34 11.81
C LEU A 353 6.87 -6.87 10.86
N HIS A 354 7.19 -6.20 9.75
CA HIS A 354 6.19 -5.93 8.69
C HIS A 354 5.63 -7.23 8.14
N ARG A 355 6.50 -8.21 7.82
CA ARG A 355 6.07 -9.53 7.34
C ARG A 355 5.22 -10.26 8.39
N HIS A 356 5.60 -10.19 9.66
CA HIS A 356 4.86 -10.78 10.78
C HIS A 356 3.50 -10.11 10.98
N THR A 357 3.41 -8.79 10.79
CA THR A 357 2.16 -8.03 10.82
C THR A 357 1.20 -8.50 9.73
N VAL A 358 1.70 -8.73 8.51
CA VAL A 358 0.90 -9.32 7.42
C VAL A 358 0.49 -10.76 7.77
N ARG A 359 1.41 -11.59 8.29
CA ARG A 359 1.11 -12.98 8.69
C ARG A 359 0.04 -13.06 9.78
N GLU A 360 0.17 -12.26 10.82
CA GLU A 360 -0.77 -12.27 11.94
C GLU A 360 -2.15 -11.75 11.52
N THR A 361 -2.17 -10.77 10.62
CA THR A 361 -3.43 -10.29 10.05
C THR A 361 -4.09 -11.36 9.20
N LEU A 362 -3.35 -12.05 8.32
CA LEU A 362 -3.89 -13.18 7.54
C LEU A 362 -4.38 -14.34 8.43
N ARG A 363 -3.77 -14.57 9.60
CA ARG A 363 -4.21 -15.59 10.56
C ARG A 363 -5.63 -15.31 11.07
N LEU A 364 -5.87 -14.06 11.50
CA LEU A 364 -7.13 -13.64 12.13
C LEU A 364 -8.18 -13.06 11.17
N HIS A 365 -7.77 -12.64 9.99
CA HIS A 365 -8.61 -11.94 9.02
C HIS A 365 -8.40 -12.50 7.60
N ASN A 366 -8.27 -13.81 7.49
CA ASN A 366 -8.18 -14.50 6.20
C ASN A 366 -9.39 -14.13 5.32
N PRO A 367 -9.18 -13.55 4.12
CA PRO A 367 -10.27 -13.20 3.23
C PRO A 367 -11.16 -14.40 2.87
N ILE A 368 -10.57 -15.59 2.66
CA ILE A 368 -11.31 -16.80 2.30
C ILE A 368 -11.55 -17.64 3.54
N HIS A 369 -12.77 -17.62 4.07
CA HIS A 369 -13.14 -18.38 5.28
C HIS A 369 -13.53 -19.84 4.99
N SER A 370 -13.84 -20.20 3.73
CA SER A 370 -14.34 -21.53 3.36
C SER A 370 -13.92 -21.95 1.95
N ILE A 371 -13.34 -23.15 1.84
CA ILE A 371 -12.86 -23.73 0.59
C ILE A 371 -13.65 -24.99 0.30
N LEU A 372 -14.38 -25.02 -0.82
CA LEU A 372 -15.36 -26.05 -1.15
C LEU A 372 -14.85 -26.97 -2.27
N ARG A 373 -15.21 -28.24 -2.22
CA ARG A 373 -15.02 -29.20 -3.32
C ARG A 373 -16.26 -30.05 -3.52
N LYS A 374 -16.64 -30.30 -4.78
CA LYS A 374 -17.67 -31.26 -5.12
C LYS A 374 -17.12 -32.67 -4.95
N VAL A 375 -17.86 -33.52 -4.25
CA VAL A 375 -17.53 -34.94 -4.11
C VAL A 375 -17.95 -35.68 -5.38
N LYS A 376 -17.03 -36.44 -5.97
CA LYS A 376 -17.21 -37.23 -7.20
C LYS A 376 -17.40 -38.71 -6.88
N ASN A 377 -16.58 -39.24 -5.97
CA ASN A 377 -16.65 -40.61 -5.47
C ASN A 377 -16.90 -40.61 -3.96
N PRO A 378 -17.55 -41.65 -3.38
CA PRO A 378 -17.70 -41.77 -1.94
C PRO A 378 -16.34 -41.65 -1.23
N LEU A 379 -16.24 -40.74 -0.25
CA LEU A 379 -15.01 -40.51 0.51
C LEU A 379 -15.11 -41.21 1.86
N ILE A 380 -14.14 -42.06 2.16
CA ILE A 380 -14.00 -42.68 3.48
C ILE A 380 -13.18 -41.73 4.35
N LEU A 381 -13.67 -41.42 5.54
CA LEU A 381 -12.93 -40.59 6.49
C LEU A 381 -12.19 -41.48 7.49
N ASP A 382 -10.86 -41.48 7.39
CA ASP A 382 -9.98 -42.31 8.20
C ASP A 382 -10.22 -42.12 9.71
N GLY A 383 -10.20 -43.23 10.45
CA GLY A 383 -10.45 -43.24 11.89
C GLY A 383 -11.91 -43.05 12.30
N THR A 384 -12.86 -43.02 11.35
CA THR A 384 -14.29 -42.89 11.61
C THR A 384 -15.10 -43.90 10.77
N PRO A 385 -16.37 -44.20 11.13
CA PRO A 385 -17.25 -45.00 10.28
C PRO A 385 -17.88 -44.19 9.13
N TYR A 386 -17.49 -42.92 8.95
CA TYR A 386 -18.17 -42.00 8.06
C TYR A 386 -17.75 -42.14 6.60
N ILE A 387 -18.77 -42.15 5.73
CA ILE A 387 -18.66 -42.12 4.29
C ILE A 387 -19.38 -40.87 3.78
N ILE A 388 -18.67 -39.99 3.07
CA ILE A 388 -19.23 -38.78 2.46
C ILE A 388 -19.66 -39.10 1.04
N PRO A 389 -20.96 -39.05 0.69
CA PRO A 389 -21.43 -39.48 -0.62
C PRO A 389 -21.23 -38.41 -1.72
N PRO A 390 -21.24 -38.80 -3.01
CA PRO A 390 -21.15 -37.88 -4.15
C PRO A 390 -22.25 -36.81 -4.23
N SER A 391 -23.36 -36.96 -3.49
CA SER A 391 -24.38 -35.91 -3.39
C SER A 391 -23.91 -34.70 -2.58
N HIS A 392 -22.85 -34.83 -1.77
CA HIS A 392 -22.36 -33.77 -0.91
C HIS A 392 -21.35 -32.84 -1.62
N THR A 393 -21.08 -31.73 -0.95
CA THR A 393 -19.89 -30.90 -1.09
C THR A 393 -19.07 -31.05 0.19
N VAL A 394 -17.75 -31.03 0.11
CA VAL A 394 -16.86 -30.94 1.29
C VAL A 394 -16.32 -29.54 1.44
N LEU A 395 -16.07 -29.12 2.69
CA LEU A 395 -15.60 -27.79 3.05
C LEU A 395 -14.40 -27.89 4.00
N ALA A 396 -13.28 -27.26 3.61
CA ALA A 396 -12.17 -26.95 4.50
C ALA A 396 -12.22 -25.50 4.95
N THR A 397 -11.76 -25.24 6.17
CA THR A 397 -11.65 -23.89 6.72
C THR A 397 -10.35 -23.73 7.51
N PRO A 398 -9.22 -23.46 6.82
CA PRO A 398 -7.94 -23.23 7.48
C PRO A 398 -7.94 -22.09 8.50
N ALA A 399 -8.88 -21.17 8.36
CA ALA A 399 -9.10 -20.10 9.30
C ALA A 399 -9.52 -20.62 10.70
N THR A 400 -10.18 -21.77 10.82
CA THR A 400 -10.50 -22.35 12.13
C THR A 400 -9.27 -22.92 12.84
N SER A 401 -8.41 -23.66 12.15
CA SER A 401 -7.14 -24.16 12.73
C SER A 401 -6.22 -23.00 13.11
N ALA A 402 -6.22 -21.93 12.33
CA ALA A 402 -5.49 -20.69 12.63
C ALA A 402 -5.98 -19.96 13.90
N ARG A 403 -7.15 -20.32 14.43
CA ARG A 403 -7.79 -19.76 15.64
C ARG A 403 -7.96 -20.79 16.76
N ASP A 404 -7.36 -21.96 16.63
CA ASP A 404 -7.47 -23.03 17.62
C ASP A 404 -6.37 -22.88 18.68
N PRO A 405 -6.71 -22.86 19.99
CA PRO A 405 -5.73 -22.73 21.06
C PRO A 405 -4.74 -23.90 21.12
N ARG A 406 -5.04 -25.06 20.52
CA ARG A 406 -4.12 -26.18 20.38
C ARG A 406 -2.89 -25.84 19.52
N TYR A 407 -3.05 -24.92 18.57
CA TYR A 407 -1.98 -24.53 17.63
C TYR A 407 -1.46 -23.11 17.89
N PHE A 408 -2.32 -22.20 18.36
CA PHE A 408 -1.98 -20.81 18.61
C PHE A 408 -2.38 -20.38 20.01
N PRO A 409 -1.43 -20.21 20.94
CA PRO A 409 -1.70 -19.68 22.27
C PRO A 409 -2.37 -18.30 22.20
N ASN A 410 -3.40 -18.09 23.03
CA ASN A 410 -4.27 -16.91 22.99
C ASN A 410 -4.70 -16.58 21.56
N PRO A 411 -5.42 -17.50 20.88
CA PRO A 411 -5.58 -17.48 19.43
C PRO A 411 -6.32 -16.24 18.93
N MET A 412 -7.16 -15.61 19.76
CA MET A 412 -7.90 -14.40 19.37
C MET A 412 -7.11 -13.10 19.57
N LYS A 413 -5.97 -13.13 20.28
CA LYS A 413 -5.07 -11.98 20.39
C LYS A 413 -4.32 -11.79 19.08
N TRP A 414 -4.43 -10.60 18.50
CA TRP A 414 -3.61 -10.17 17.37
C TRP A 414 -2.24 -9.76 17.91
N ASP A 415 -1.22 -10.55 17.61
CA ASP A 415 0.13 -10.39 18.16
C ASP A 415 1.19 -10.73 17.11
N PRO A 416 1.73 -9.74 16.36
CA PRO A 416 2.79 -9.98 15.39
C PRO A 416 4.06 -10.62 15.97
N HIS A 417 4.38 -10.43 17.25
CA HIS A 417 5.58 -11.02 17.86
C HIS A 417 5.51 -12.54 18.02
N ARG A 418 4.32 -13.14 17.93
CA ARG A 418 4.19 -14.61 18.01
C ARG A 418 5.00 -15.35 16.95
N TRP A 419 5.38 -14.66 15.88
CA TRP A 419 6.12 -15.20 14.75
C TRP A 419 7.64 -15.11 14.91
N GLU A 420 8.15 -14.41 15.93
CA GLU A 420 9.60 -14.27 16.17
C GLU A 420 10.24 -15.56 16.69
N ASN A 421 9.53 -16.28 17.58
CA ASN A 421 10.03 -17.48 18.24
C ASN A 421 9.55 -18.79 17.60
N ARG A 422 8.83 -18.71 16.47
CA ARG A 422 8.34 -19.88 15.76
C ARG A 422 9.35 -20.23 14.66
N ASN A 423 10.02 -21.37 14.79
CA ASN A 423 11.03 -21.76 13.82
C ASN A 423 10.38 -21.97 12.45
N ALA A 424 11.06 -21.60 11.36
CA ALA A 424 10.59 -21.91 10.01
C ALA A 424 10.35 -23.43 9.82
N GLN A 425 11.11 -24.26 10.55
CA GLN A 425 10.95 -25.70 10.64
C GLN A 425 9.60 -26.15 11.24
N ASP A 426 9.01 -25.42 12.19
CA ASP A 426 7.69 -25.74 12.76
C ASP A 426 6.53 -25.52 11.75
N ASP A 427 6.79 -24.79 10.66
CA ASP A 427 5.89 -24.63 9.52
C ASP A 427 6.25 -25.57 8.34
N GLU A 428 7.39 -26.28 8.40
CA GLU A 428 7.98 -27.10 7.32
C GLU A 428 8.08 -28.61 7.61
N GLU A 429 7.91 -29.09 8.84
CA GLU A 429 8.20 -30.49 9.22
C GLU A 429 7.26 -31.58 8.64
N ASP A 430 6.26 -31.25 7.82
CA ASP A 430 5.43 -32.23 7.12
C ASP A 430 5.63 -32.17 5.58
N ASP A 431 6.54 -33.03 5.08
CA ASP A 431 6.40 -33.94 3.92
C ASP A 431 7.52 -33.88 2.82
N PRO A 432 8.01 -35.05 2.32
CA PRO A 432 9.03 -35.19 1.27
C PRO A 432 8.59 -34.70 -0.12
N GLU A 433 9.56 -34.67 -1.03
CA GLU A 433 9.39 -34.32 -2.45
C GLU A 433 8.26 -35.10 -3.16
N ASP A 434 7.26 -34.39 -3.74
CA ASP A 434 6.34 -34.95 -4.73
C ASP A 434 6.97 -34.84 -6.15
N PRO A 435 7.28 -35.96 -6.84
CA PRO A 435 7.91 -35.96 -8.16
C PRO A 435 6.96 -35.71 -9.33
N VAL A 436 5.66 -35.52 -9.13
CA VAL A 436 4.68 -35.63 -10.24
C VAL A 436 4.62 -34.41 -11.18
N ASN A 437 5.23 -33.25 -10.87
CA ASN A 437 5.15 -32.10 -11.80
C ASN A 437 6.35 -31.13 -11.84
N GLY A 438 7.56 -31.56 -11.44
CA GLY A 438 8.80 -30.81 -11.66
C GLY A 438 8.81 -29.37 -11.14
N SER A 439 7.93 -29.05 -10.18
CA SER A 439 7.92 -27.79 -9.47
C SER A 439 7.87 -28.13 -7.98
N SER A 440 8.98 -27.86 -7.29
CA SER A 440 9.07 -28.06 -5.85
C SER A 440 7.97 -27.26 -5.16
N TRP A 441 6.90 -27.96 -4.79
CA TRP A 441 5.78 -27.47 -4.00
C TRP A 441 5.56 -28.49 -2.88
N SER A 442 6.53 -28.64 -1.98
CA SER A 442 6.22 -29.15 -0.64
C SER A 442 5.79 -27.98 0.23
N LYS A 443 4.59 -28.06 0.82
CA LYS A 443 4.12 -27.32 2.00
C LYS A 443 3.00 -28.16 2.62
N GLY A 444 3.31 -28.93 3.67
CA GLY A 444 2.38 -29.82 4.35
C GLY A 444 1.01 -29.19 4.58
N SER A 445 -0.02 -29.79 3.99
CA SER A 445 -1.42 -29.46 4.25
C SER A 445 -1.84 -29.74 5.71
N GLY A 446 -0.95 -30.37 6.50
CA GLY A 446 -1.04 -30.52 7.94
C GLY A 446 -0.73 -29.25 8.74
N SER A 447 -0.22 -28.18 8.11
CA SER A 447 0.00 -26.91 8.83
C SER A 447 -1.34 -26.33 9.33
N PRO A 448 -1.41 -25.84 10.59
CA PRO A 448 -2.60 -25.16 11.09
C PRO A 448 -2.75 -23.73 10.52
N TYR A 449 -1.76 -23.21 9.80
CA TYR A 449 -1.74 -21.89 9.17
C TYR A 449 -1.64 -22.00 7.64
N LEU A 450 -2.79 -22.03 6.97
CA LEU A 450 -2.87 -22.11 5.49
C LEU A 450 -3.69 -20.94 4.90
N PRO A 451 -3.27 -19.68 5.07
CA PRO A 451 -4.01 -18.53 4.53
C PRO A 451 -4.07 -18.53 2.99
N PHE A 452 -3.10 -19.18 2.34
CA PHE A 452 -3.00 -19.31 0.88
C PHE A 452 -3.48 -20.69 0.37
N GLY A 453 -4.11 -21.49 1.23
CA GLY A 453 -4.50 -22.87 0.96
C GLY A 453 -3.32 -23.82 0.79
N ALA A 454 -3.60 -25.01 0.28
CA ALA A 454 -2.63 -26.09 0.05
C ALA A 454 -3.03 -26.93 -1.18
N GLY A 455 -2.17 -27.88 -1.54
CA GLY A 455 -2.40 -28.82 -2.64
C GLY A 455 -2.49 -28.17 -4.03
N ARG A 456 -3.11 -28.87 -4.98
CA ARG A 456 -3.17 -28.46 -6.41
C ARG A 456 -3.80 -27.08 -6.64
N HIS A 457 -4.67 -26.64 -5.73
CA HIS A 457 -5.36 -25.34 -5.82
C HIS A 457 -4.73 -24.23 -4.96
N ARG A 458 -3.54 -24.46 -4.39
CA ARG A 458 -2.79 -23.44 -3.62
C ARG A 458 -2.62 -22.14 -4.40
N CYS A 459 -2.74 -21.00 -3.70
CA CYS A 459 -2.53 -19.69 -4.30
C CYS A 459 -1.11 -19.53 -4.87
N ILE A 460 -1.02 -18.96 -6.07
CA ILE A 460 0.24 -18.64 -6.75
C ILE A 460 0.63 -17.16 -6.60
N GLY A 461 -0.29 -16.31 -6.15
CA GLY A 461 -0.07 -14.88 -5.93
C GLY A 461 0.50 -14.52 -4.57
N GLU A 462 0.87 -15.50 -3.72
CA GLU A 462 1.36 -15.27 -2.35
C GLU A 462 2.53 -14.28 -2.31
N GLN A 463 3.57 -14.51 -3.11
CA GLN A 463 4.76 -13.64 -3.13
C GLN A 463 4.40 -12.22 -3.58
N PHE A 464 3.56 -12.09 -4.61
CA PHE A 464 3.07 -10.80 -5.07
C PHE A 464 2.23 -10.09 -4.00
N ALA A 465 1.36 -10.81 -3.29
CA ALA A 465 0.52 -10.24 -2.24
C ALA A 465 1.35 -9.70 -1.06
N TYR A 466 2.36 -10.46 -0.60
CA TYR A 466 3.30 -9.96 0.41
C TYR A 466 4.08 -8.74 -0.07
N LEU A 467 4.50 -8.72 -1.34
CA LEU A 467 5.20 -7.58 -1.92
C LEU A 467 4.29 -6.35 -1.96
N GLN A 468 3.09 -6.48 -2.53
CA GLN A 468 2.14 -5.38 -2.70
C GLN A 468 1.73 -4.79 -1.35
N MET A 469 1.27 -5.63 -0.42
CA MET A 469 0.88 -5.17 0.91
C MET A 469 2.07 -4.66 1.71
N GLY A 470 3.25 -5.28 1.55
CA GLY A 470 4.48 -4.83 2.21
C GLY A 470 4.91 -3.43 1.78
N VAL A 471 4.85 -3.13 0.47
CA VAL A 471 5.14 -1.78 -0.05
C VAL A 471 4.12 -0.77 0.44
N ILE A 472 2.81 -1.07 0.33
CA ILE A 472 1.74 -0.19 0.79
C ILE A 472 1.91 0.09 2.29
N LEU A 473 2.05 -0.95 3.10
CA LEU A 473 2.22 -0.84 4.54
C LEU A 473 3.47 -0.02 4.87
N ALA A 474 4.61 -0.33 4.24
CA ALA A 474 5.85 0.37 4.52
C ALA A 474 5.72 1.87 4.26
N ILE A 475 5.12 2.28 3.13
CA ILE A 475 4.93 3.70 2.79
C ILE A 475 3.92 4.37 3.74
N ILE A 476 2.83 3.70 4.12
CA ILE A 476 1.89 4.25 5.09
C ILE A 476 2.57 4.48 6.45
N VAL A 477 3.32 3.49 6.95
CA VAL A 477 4.09 3.60 8.21
C VAL A 477 5.09 4.77 8.15
N ARG A 478 5.78 4.98 7.01
CA ARG A 478 6.73 6.11 6.83
C ARG A 478 6.07 7.47 6.94
N ASN A 479 4.83 7.61 6.45
CA ASN A 479 4.19 8.91 6.27
C ASN A 479 3.18 9.24 7.37
N PHE A 480 2.64 8.25 8.08
CA PHE A 480 1.50 8.46 8.97
C PHE A 480 1.66 7.81 10.34
N LYS A 481 1.05 8.45 11.33
CA LYS A 481 0.53 7.81 12.54
C LYS A 481 -0.95 7.49 12.31
N LEU A 482 -1.43 6.41 12.90
CA LEU A 482 -2.82 5.97 12.79
C LEU A 482 -3.40 5.78 14.18
N HIS A 483 -4.64 6.18 14.36
CA HIS A 483 -5.41 5.90 15.55
C HIS A 483 -6.89 5.71 15.20
N ASN A 484 -7.62 5.08 16.11
CA ASN A 484 -9.06 4.97 15.98
C ASN A 484 -9.72 6.36 16.01
N VAL A 485 -10.90 6.44 15.39
CA VAL A 485 -11.81 7.58 15.56
C VAL A 485 -12.23 7.68 17.02
N ASP A 486 -12.36 8.90 17.54
CA ASP A 486 -12.72 9.17 18.92
C ASP A 486 -13.96 8.38 19.36
N GLY A 487 -13.85 7.74 20.53
CA GLY A 487 -14.91 6.90 21.10
C GLY A 487 -14.99 5.47 20.53
N ILE A 488 -14.24 5.13 19.48
CA ILE A 488 -14.19 3.77 18.91
C ILE A 488 -12.97 3.02 19.45
N LYS A 489 -13.18 1.84 20.05
CA LYS A 489 -12.10 0.96 20.52
C LYS A 489 -12.05 -0.33 19.72
N GLY A 490 -10.84 -0.82 19.47
CA GLY A 490 -10.59 -2.07 18.76
C GLY A 490 -10.85 -1.97 17.25
N VAL A 491 -11.14 -3.11 16.63
CA VAL A 491 -11.31 -3.27 15.18
C VAL A 491 -12.78 -3.55 14.85
N PRO A 492 -13.33 -3.01 13.74
CA PRO A 492 -14.67 -3.34 13.27
C PRO A 492 -14.89 -4.85 13.11
N LYS A 493 -16.16 -5.27 13.18
CA LYS A 493 -16.56 -6.65 12.86
C LYS A 493 -16.26 -6.98 11.40
N THR A 494 -16.31 -8.27 11.05
CA THR A 494 -16.12 -8.73 9.68
C THR A 494 -17.47 -8.92 8.99
N ASP A 495 -17.58 -8.46 7.75
CA ASP A 495 -18.65 -8.78 6.83
C ASP A 495 -18.30 -10.08 6.09
N PHE A 496 -19.08 -11.13 6.36
CA PHE A 496 -18.98 -12.45 5.72
C PHE A 496 -20.09 -12.69 4.68
N SER A 497 -20.85 -11.65 4.32
CA SER A 497 -21.98 -11.81 3.41
C SER A 497 -21.52 -12.23 2.01
N SER A 498 -20.37 -11.71 1.55
CA SER A 498 -19.67 -12.15 0.35
C SER A 498 -18.74 -13.33 0.64
N LEU A 499 -18.26 -14.02 -0.42
CA LEU A 499 -17.21 -15.02 -0.32
C LEU A 499 -15.92 -14.53 0.33
N PHE A 500 -15.67 -13.23 0.21
CA PHE A 500 -14.48 -12.59 0.71
C PHE A 500 -14.83 -11.79 1.96
N SER A 501 -14.26 -12.23 3.07
CA SER A 501 -14.32 -11.54 4.36
C SER A 501 -13.71 -10.15 4.20
N ARG A 502 -14.40 -9.11 4.67
CA ARG A 502 -13.93 -7.71 4.67
C ARG A 502 -14.33 -6.98 5.95
N PRO A 503 -13.75 -5.82 6.27
CA PRO A 503 -14.24 -5.02 7.39
C PRO A 503 -15.69 -4.59 7.18
N LEU A 504 -16.51 -4.71 8.22
CA LEU A 504 -17.88 -4.22 8.21
C LEU A 504 -17.88 -2.68 8.18
N ALA A 505 -18.55 -2.10 7.20
CA ALA A 505 -18.64 -0.66 7.05
C ALA A 505 -19.58 -0.03 8.12
N PRO A 506 -19.31 1.23 8.56
CA PRO A 506 -18.15 2.05 8.23
C PRO A 506 -16.89 1.62 9.02
N ALA A 507 -15.76 1.53 8.34
CA ALA A 507 -14.46 1.20 8.93
C ALA A 507 -13.47 2.33 8.67
N LYS A 508 -13.43 3.30 9.59
CA LYS A 508 -12.65 4.53 9.46
C LYS A 508 -11.48 4.55 10.44
N VAL A 509 -10.39 5.19 10.05
CA VAL A 509 -9.24 5.51 10.92
C VAL A 509 -8.93 6.99 10.80
N VAL A 510 -8.35 7.55 11.85
CA VAL A 510 -7.76 8.88 11.80
C VAL A 510 -6.27 8.72 11.54
N TRP A 511 -5.74 9.55 10.65
CA TRP A 511 -4.33 9.61 10.35
C TRP A 511 -3.78 10.99 10.68
N GLU A 512 -2.52 11.03 11.08
CA GLU A 512 -1.74 12.25 11.27
C GLU A 512 -0.46 12.08 10.44
N LYS A 513 -0.12 13.05 9.61
CA LYS A 513 1.15 13.04 8.89
C LYS A 513 2.27 13.06 9.92
N ARG A 514 3.22 12.15 9.79
CA ARG A 514 4.49 12.30 10.48
C ARG A 514 5.11 13.59 9.95
N THR A 515 5.31 14.58 10.82
CA THR A 515 6.05 15.82 10.50
C THR A 515 7.24 15.45 9.64
N SER A 516 7.22 15.90 8.39
CA SER A 516 7.98 15.22 7.35
C SER A 516 9.47 15.17 7.74
N ALA A 517 9.96 13.97 8.01
CA ALA A 517 11.38 13.69 7.92
C ALA A 517 11.90 14.06 6.51
N LYS A 518 11.06 14.25 5.49
CA LYS A 518 11.50 14.72 4.16
C LYS A 518 11.86 16.22 4.11
N ALA A 519 11.27 17.09 4.92
CA ALA A 519 11.71 18.49 5.07
C ALA A 519 12.71 18.64 6.23
N TYR A 520 12.51 17.90 7.32
CA TYR A 520 13.39 17.90 8.49
C TYR A 520 14.70 17.13 8.24
N CYS A 521 14.70 15.96 7.59
CA CYS A 521 15.89 15.18 7.25
C CYS A 521 16.54 15.54 5.91
N ALA A 522 15.88 16.27 5.02
CA ALA A 522 16.62 16.96 3.96
C ALA A 522 17.63 17.97 4.54
N ILE A 523 17.33 18.54 5.71
CA ILE A 523 18.24 19.43 6.46
C ILE A 523 19.09 18.61 7.47
N MET A 524 18.49 17.64 8.18
CA MET A 524 19.14 16.82 9.22
C MET A 524 19.99 15.64 8.70
N GLY A 525 19.73 15.09 7.52
CA GLY A 525 20.58 14.08 6.87
C GLY A 525 21.87 14.70 6.30
N ILE A 526 21.83 15.99 5.98
CA ILE A 526 22.98 16.82 5.61
C ILE A 526 23.77 17.17 6.87
N LEU A 527 23.09 17.65 7.92
CA LEU A 527 23.70 17.99 9.20
C LEU A 527 24.22 16.77 9.96
N SER A 528 23.56 15.62 9.95
CA SER A 528 24.04 14.40 10.61
C SER A 528 25.16 13.70 9.83
N LYS A 529 25.23 13.84 8.49
CA LYS A 529 26.40 13.41 7.71
C LYS A 529 27.57 14.39 7.81
N PHE A 530 27.33 15.69 7.97
CA PHE A 530 28.38 16.68 8.30
C PHE A 530 28.88 16.49 9.73
N VAL A 531 27.97 16.18 10.67
CA VAL A 531 28.28 15.77 12.04
C VAL A 531 28.97 14.41 12.06
N LYS A 532 28.62 13.43 11.21
CA LYS A 532 29.35 12.15 11.06
C LYS A 532 30.72 12.31 10.40
N LEU A 533 30.88 13.22 9.45
CA LEU A 533 32.18 13.56 8.88
C LEU A 533 33.08 14.28 9.91
N THR A 534 32.49 14.97 10.90
CA THR A 534 33.20 15.56 12.04
C THR A 534 33.31 14.62 13.25
N THR A 535 32.43 13.63 13.43
CA THR A 535 32.56 12.57 14.46
C THR A 535 33.48 11.43 14.04
N VAL A 536 33.78 11.27 12.75
CA VAL A 536 34.89 10.40 12.28
C VAL A 536 36.27 11.09 12.43
N GLY A 537 36.31 12.40 12.70
CA GLY A 537 37.53 13.16 13.00
C GLY A 537 37.50 13.80 14.39
N GLY A 538 37.63 13.00 15.45
CA GLY A 538 37.48 13.43 16.84
C GLY A 538 38.26 14.69 17.22
N ILE A 539 37.69 15.56 18.08
CA ILE A 539 38.23 16.78 18.75
C ILE A 539 38.92 17.82 17.83
N ALA A 540 39.83 17.40 16.95
CA ALA A 540 40.53 18.21 15.96
C ALA A 540 39.61 18.89 14.94
N SER A 541 38.52 18.25 14.48
CA SER A 541 37.62 18.86 13.49
C SER A 541 36.76 20.00 14.08
N VAL A 542 36.34 19.88 15.35
CA VAL A 542 35.64 20.96 16.09
C VAL A 542 36.61 22.11 16.38
N GLY A 543 37.85 21.80 16.78
CA GLY A 543 38.90 22.80 16.98
C GLY A 543 39.25 23.57 15.71
N VAL A 544 39.33 22.89 14.56
CA VAL A 544 39.55 23.51 13.24
C VAL A 544 38.35 24.39 12.87
N PHE A 545 37.12 23.92 13.04
CA PHE A 545 35.93 24.72 12.75
C PHE A 545 35.83 25.98 13.62
N MET A 546 36.04 25.85 14.93
CA MET A 546 36.07 27.00 15.83
C MET A 546 37.24 27.95 15.50
N GLY A 547 38.40 27.42 15.12
CA GLY A 547 39.56 28.20 14.68
C GLY A 547 39.31 28.97 13.38
N MET A 548 38.68 28.36 12.38
CA MET A 548 38.34 28.99 11.10
C MET A 548 37.28 30.07 11.27
N THR A 549 36.27 29.85 12.12
CA THR A 549 35.14 30.77 12.29
C THR A 549 35.33 31.79 13.43
N ARG A 550 36.48 31.78 14.13
CA ARG A 550 36.74 32.64 15.31
C ARG A 550 36.66 34.14 15.05
N LYS A 551 36.86 34.55 13.80
CA LYS A 551 36.83 35.97 13.41
C LYS A 551 35.41 36.45 13.03
N ILE A 552 34.41 35.58 13.15
CA ILE A 552 33.00 35.90 12.86
C ILE A 552 32.28 36.22 14.16
N GLU A 553 31.70 37.41 14.20
CA GLU A 553 30.92 37.90 15.34
C GLU A 553 29.43 37.71 15.08
N GLU A 554 28.71 37.22 16.09
CA GLU A 554 27.24 37.22 16.10
C GLU A 554 26.77 38.55 16.64
N VAL A 555 25.98 39.28 15.86
CA VAL A 555 25.45 40.59 16.25
C VAL A 555 23.96 40.44 16.53
N PRO A 556 23.45 40.89 17.69
CA PRO A 556 22.02 40.88 17.97
C PRO A 556 21.25 41.66 16.90
N LEU A 557 20.34 40.99 16.20
CA LEU A 557 19.50 41.63 15.20
C LEU A 557 18.25 42.19 15.88
N SER A 558 18.15 43.51 15.96
CA SER A 558 16.97 44.18 16.53
C SER A 558 15.78 44.10 15.58
N THR A 559 14.57 43.98 16.13
CA THR A 559 13.30 44.09 15.36
C THR A 559 13.11 45.47 14.72
N SER A 560 13.90 46.46 15.11
CA SER A 560 13.97 47.77 14.46
C SER A 560 14.81 47.79 13.17
N ASP A 561 15.47 46.68 12.80
CA ASP A 561 16.21 46.57 11.53
C ASP A 561 15.27 46.81 10.34
N TYR A 562 15.80 47.45 9.30
CA TYR A 562 14.99 47.84 8.14
C TYR A 562 14.33 46.63 7.45
N LEU A 563 14.92 45.44 7.55
CA LEU A 563 14.43 44.25 6.86
C LEU A 563 13.07 43.79 7.42
N PHE A 564 12.84 43.92 8.74
CA PHE A 564 11.53 43.66 9.38
C PHE A 564 10.44 44.66 8.95
N ASN A 565 10.83 45.83 8.45
CA ASN A 565 9.90 46.87 7.99
C ASN A 565 9.83 46.94 6.46
N SER A 566 10.58 46.09 5.76
CA SER A 566 10.65 46.06 4.30
C SER A 566 9.28 45.74 3.67
N VAL A 567 9.09 46.17 2.42
CA VAL A 567 7.88 45.82 1.65
C VAL A 567 7.80 44.32 1.46
N HIS A 568 8.95 43.64 1.28
CA HIS A 568 9.01 42.20 1.10
C HIS A 568 8.64 41.41 2.35
N PHE A 569 9.12 41.82 3.53
CA PHE A 569 8.76 41.16 4.80
C PHE A 569 7.25 41.26 5.05
N ARG A 570 6.67 42.46 4.92
CA ARG A 570 5.21 42.65 5.07
C ARG A 570 4.39 41.90 4.04
N LYS A 571 4.88 41.83 2.79
CA LYS A 571 4.20 41.10 1.71
C LYS A 571 4.17 39.59 1.97
N TYR A 572 5.27 39.02 2.48
CA TYR A 572 5.43 37.57 2.63
C TYR A 572 5.17 37.05 4.05
N ASN A 573 5.05 37.94 5.04
CA ASN A 573 4.59 37.67 6.39
C ASN A 573 3.36 38.53 6.73
N PRO A 574 2.22 38.33 6.04
CA PRO A 574 1.05 39.20 6.19
C PRO A 574 0.45 39.17 7.60
N LEU A 575 0.67 38.10 8.35
CA LEU A 575 0.16 37.89 9.71
C LEU A 575 1.17 38.28 10.80
N GLN A 576 2.34 38.80 10.44
CA GLN A 576 3.40 39.18 11.38
C GLN A 576 3.80 38.02 12.33
N ASN A 577 3.86 36.81 11.80
CA ASN A 577 4.24 35.61 12.54
C ASN A 577 5.64 35.77 13.17
N PRO A 578 5.90 35.10 14.32
CA PRO A 578 7.20 35.06 14.96
C PRO A 578 8.31 34.64 13.99
N THR A 579 9.51 35.18 14.19
CA THR A 579 10.65 34.95 13.30
C THR A 579 11.82 34.34 14.05
N THR A 580 12.55 33.43 13.41
CA THR A 580 13.91 33.09 13.83
C THR A 580 14.87 33.85 12.95
N HIS A 581 15.80 34.59 13.56
CA HIS A 581 16.71 35.46 12.84
C HIS A 581 18.11 35.49 13.44
N ASP A 582 19.09 35.77 12.59
CA ASP A 582 20.48 35.96 13.00
C ASP A 582 21.21 36.96 12.09
N LEU A 583 22.31 37.50 12.60
CA LEU A 583 23.24 38.34 11.86
C LEU A 583 24.67 37.96 12.26
N PHE A 584 25.46 37.60 11.27
CA PHE A 584 26.88 37.30 11.42
C PHE A 584 27.72 38.26 10.61
N ILE A 585 28.75 38.83 11.25
CA ILE A 585 29.63 39.82 10.65
C ILE A 585 31.07 39.34 10.67
N ARG A 586 31.79 39.60 9.57
CA ARG A 586 33.21 39.32 9.42
C ARG A 586 33.92 40.53 8.80
N LYS A 587 34.83 41.16 9.56
CA LYS A 587 35.64 42.31 9.12
C LYS A 587 36.97 41.89 8.52
N VAL A 588 37.24 42.24 7.27
CA VAL A 588 38.48 41.87 6.54
C VAL A 588 39.29 43.14 6.24
N PRO A 589 40.60 43.19 6.52
CA PRO A 589 41.44 44.33 6.18
C PRO A 589 41.39 44.65 4.68
N LEU A 590 41.30 45.93 4.31
CA LEU A 590 41.26 46.34 2.90
C LEU A 590 42.51 45.92 2.12
N SER A 591 43.64 45.72 2.79
CA SER A 591 44.88 45.20 2.21
C SER A 591 44.76 43.74 1.72
N GLU A 592 43.84 42.95 2.28
CA GLU A 592 43.60 41.54 1.92
C GLU A 592 42.56 41.39 0.80
N ILE A 593 41.77 42.43 0.53
CA ILE A 593 40.76 42.44 -0.52
C ILE A 593 41.41 42.60 -1.89
N ASP A 594 40.84 41.93 -2.90
CA ASP A 594 41.20 42.14 -4.30
C ASP A 594 40.88 43.61 -4.68
N PRO A 595 41.90 44.42 -5.04
CA PRO A 595 41.70 45.85 -5.30
C PRO A 595 40.73 46.12 -6.46
N THR A 596 40.60 45.20 -7.43
CA THR A 596 39.69 45.36 -8.56
C THR A 596 38.21 45.38 -8.13
N LEU A 597 37.89 44.75 -7.00
CA LEU A 597 36.53 44.74 -6.43
C LEU A 597 36.17 46.04 -5.71
N LEU A 598 37.17 46.85 -5.35
CA LEU A 598 37.00 48.13 -4.66
C LEU A 598 36.85 49.31 -5.63
N GLU A 599 37.28 49.15 -6.88
CA GLU A 599 37.20 50.19 -7.92
C GLU A 599 35.77 50.48 -8.37
N ASN A 600 34.90 49.45 -8.36
CA ASN A 600 33.54 49.52 -8.87
C ASN A 600 32.50 49.28 -7.78
N LYS A 601 31.62 50.26 -7.55
CA LYS A 601 30.50 50.14 -6.61
C LYS A 601 29.64 48.92 -6.96
N GLY A 602 29.37 48.05 -5.97
CA GLY A 602 28.59 46.83 -6.15
C GLY A 602 29.39 45.57 -6.47
N LYS A 603 30.62 45.67 -7.00
CA LYS A 603 31.38 44.46 -7.38
C LYS A 603 31.80 43.62 -6.18
N LEU A 604 32.08 44.26 -5.05
CA LEU A 604 32.42 43.55 -3.82
C LEU A 604 31.25 42.68 -3.32
N VAL A 605 30.02 43.21 -3.30
CA VAL A 605 28.84 42.44 -2.83
C VAL A 605 28.43 41.36 -3.84
N GLU A 606 28.53 41.63 -5.15
CA GLU A 606 28.33 40.60 -6.19
C GLU A 606 29.32 39.44 -5.99
N ARG A 607 30.59 39.76 -5.78
CA ARG A 607 31.64 38.76 -5.61
C ARG A 607 31.46 37.97 -4.31
N PHE A 608 31.03 38.64 -3.24
CA PHE A 608 30.69 38.00 -1.98
C PHE A 608 29.49 37.05 -2.13
N CYS A 609 28.42 37.49 -2.81
CA CYS A 609 27.26 36.67 -3.15
C CYS A 609 27.64 35.44 -3.98
N ALA A 610 28.49 35.62 -5.00
CA ALA A 610 29.10 34.52 -5.76
C ALA A 610 29.91 33.56 -4.87
N GLY A 611 30.57 34.07 -3.83
CA GLY A 611 31.22 33.29 -2.78
C GLY A 611 30.24 32.44 -1.98
N VAL A 612 29.11 33.00 -1.57
CA VAL A 612 28.09 32.28 -0.79
C VAL A 612 27.53 31.11 -1.61
N TRP A 613 27.07 31.34 -2.83
CA TRP A 613 26.40 30.30 -3.63
C TRP A 613 27.38 29.42 -4.44
N GLY A 614 28.48 29.99 -4.92
CA GLY A 614 29.51 29.31 -5.69
C GLY A 614 30.64 28.69 -4.83
N GLY A 615 30.68 28.99 -3.54
CA GLY A 615 31.71 28.55 -2.59
C GLY A 615 31.56 27.10 -2.13
N LEU A 616 32.46 26.69 -1.24
CA LEU A 616 32.45 25.36 -0.64
C LEU A 616 31.35 25.20 0.41
N GLY A 617 31.01 26.26 1.16
CA GLY A 617 29.95 26.23 2.18
C GLY A 617 28.57 25.86 1.61
N TYR A 618 28.27 26.24 0.37
CA TYR A 618 27.01 25.89 -0.31
C TYR A 618 27.13 24.70 -1.28
N ALA A 619 28.34 24.16 -1.50
CA ALA A 619 28.57 23.14 -2.53
C ALA A 619 27.71 21.88 -2.33
N PHE A 620 27.56 21.44 -1.08
CA PHE A 620 26.75 20.29 -0.74
C PHE A 620 25.26 20.58 -0.97
N GLN A 621 24.74 21.69 -0.42
CA GLN A 621 23.34 22.07 -0.57
C GLN A 621 22.98 22.26 -2.05
N ARG A 622 23.85 22.90 -2.84
CA ARG A 622 23.70 23.04 -4.30
C ARG A 622 23.58 21.68 -5.00
N ALA A 623 24.47 20.73 -4.69
CA ALA A 623 24.43 19.40 -5.32
C ALA A 623 23.15 18.63 -4.97
N TYR A 624 22.69 18.74 -3.72
CA TYR A 624 21.41 18.15 -3.29
C TYR A 624 20.23 18.78 -4.04
N LEU A 625 20.14 20.11 -4.07
CA LEU A 625 19.06 20.83 -4.75
C LEU A 625 19.05 20.56 -6.25
N ALA A 626 20.24 20.49 -6.89
CA ALA A 626 20.36 20.15 -8.30
C ALA A 626 19.77 18.77 -8.59
N ARG A 627 20.13 17.76 -7.80
CA ARG A 627 19.59 16.40 -7.98
C ARG A 627 18.07 16.33 -7.81
N LYS A 628 17.49 17.17 -6.94
CA LYS A 628 16.08 17.10 -6.59
C LYS A 628 15.18 17.95 -7.48
N TYR A 629 15.66 19.11 -7.92
CA TYR A 629 14.82 20.15 -8.52
C TYR A 629 15.33 20.67 -9.87
N GLN A 630 16.54 20.30 -10.32
CA GLN A 630 17.01 20.69 -11.65
C GLN A 630 16.26 19.89 -12.72
N GLY A 631 15.57 20.60 -13.60
CA GLY A 631 14.79 20.02 -14.68
C GLY A 631 14.23 21.07 -15.63
N PRO A 632 13.34 20.70 -16.56
CA PRO A 632 12.85 21.61 -17.60
C PRO A 632 12.16 22.87 -17.07
N LEU A 633 11.49 22.79 -15.91
CA LEU A 633 10.79 23.93 -15.29
C LEU A 633 11.75 24.92 -14.62
N THR A 634 12.98 24.51 -14.30
CA THR A 634 13.97 25.28 -13.56
C THR A 634 15.25 25.52 -14.36
N GLU A 635 15.23 25.22 -15.66
CA GLU A 635 16.40 25.31 -16.55
C GLU A 635 17.00 26.72 -16.62
N LYS A 636 16.16 27.77 -16.45
CA LYS A 636 16.58 29.17 -16.48
C LYS A 636 17.24 29.66 -15.18
N GLN A 637 17.28 28.82 -14.15
CA GLN A 637 17.85 29.19 -12.85
C GLN A 637 19.34 28.89 -12.81
N LEU A 638 20.07 29.51 -11.87
CA LEU A 638 21.49 29.27 -11.69
C LEU A 638 21.71 27.97 -10.90
N TRP A 639 22.44 27.02 -11.48
CA TRP A 639 22.70 25.69 -10.92
C TRP A 639 24.18 25.37 -10.81
N SER A 640 24.96 25.68 -11.84
CA SER A 640 26.37 25.31 -11.89
C SER A 640 27.22 26.28 -11.07
N ARG A 641 28.37 25.80 -10.60
CA ARG A 641 29.31 26.64 -9.84
C ARG A 641 29.80 27.83 -10.67
N GLN A 642 29.91 27.65 -11.99
CA GLN A 642 30.36 28.68 -12.91
C GLN A 642 29.27 29.73 -13.12
N GLU A 643 28.03 29.32 -13.39
CA GLU A 643 26.87 30.22 -13.48
C GLU A 643 26.72 31.10 -12.24
N LEU A 644 26.87 30.52 -11.05
CA LEU A 644 26.77 31.28 -9.80
C LEU A 644 27.93 32.27 -9.63
N LYS A 645 29.14 31.94 -10.12
CA LYS A 645 30.28 32.84 -10.01
C LYS A 645 30.24 34.01 -10.99
N ASP A 646 29.61 33.79 -12.15
CA ASP A 646 29.54 34.75 -13.25
C ASP A 646 28.29 35.65 -13.16
N ALA A 647 27.32 35.29 -12.31
CA ALA A 647 26.08 36.04 -12.13
C ALA A 647 26.30 37.41 -11.47
N THR A 648 25.57 38.41 -11.95
CA THR A 648 25.50 39.74 -11.32
C THR A 648 24.39 39.84 -10.28
N TYR A 649 23.53 38.82 -10.16
CA TYR A 649 22.45 38.75 -9.16
C TYR A 649 21.47 39.93 -9.21
N GLU A 650 20.98 40.28 -10.40
CA GLU A 650 19.90 41.27 -10.53
C GLU A 650 18.58 40.74 -9.92
N PRO A 651 17.67 41.62 -9.44
CA PRO A 651 16.35 41.22 -8.98
C PRO A 651 15.62 40.34 -10.01
N GLY A 652 15.04 39.23 -9.55
CA GLY A 652 14.45 38.17 -10.37
C GLY A 652 15.40 37.01 -10.70
N THR A 653 16.70 37.13 -10.39
CA THR A 653 17.64 36.00 -10.52
C THR A 653 17.22 34.87 -9.58
N GLN A 654 17.01 33.68 -10.13
CA GLN A 654 16.61 32.48 -9.38
C GLN A 654 17.80 31.53 -9.22
N ILE A 655 17.97 31.01 -8.00
CA ILE A 655 19.14 30.21 -7.61
C ILE A 655 18.64 28.89 -7.03
N THR A 656 19.00 27.79 -7.70
CA THR A 656 18.81 26.40 -7.22
C THR A 656 17.40 26.06 -6.70
N ASP A 657 16.38 26.61 -7.34
CA ASP A 657 14.95 26.45 -7.03
C ASP A 657 14.56 26.80 -5.60
N HIS A 658 15.37 27.51 -4.83
CA HIS A 658 15.07 27.82 -3.42
C HIS A 658 15.25 29.29 -3.08
N PHE A 659 15.94 30.05 -3.94
CA PHE A 659 16.21 31.45 -3.70
C PHE A 659 15.87 32.29 -4.93
N GLU A 660 15.35 33.49 -4.67
CA GLU A 660 15.12 34.50 -5.70
C GLU A 660 15.66 35.83 -5.18
N VAL A 661 16.50 36.50 -5.97
CA VAL A 661 16.94 37.86 -5.66
C VAL A 661 15.74 38.80 -5.75
N ILE A 662 15.48 39.55 -4.69
CA ILE A 662 14.35 40.49 -4.63
C ILE A 662 14.81 41.95 -4.52
N GLU A 663 16.01 42.18 -3.99
CA GLU A 663 16.59 43.52 -3.85
C GLU A 663 18.11 43.45 -4.06
N LYS A 664 18.67 44.47 -4.72
CA LYS A 664 20.11 44.66 -4.87
C LYS A 664 20.45 46.14 -4.76
N THR A 665 21.49 46.45 -3.99
CA THR A 665 22.14 47.76 -3.89
C THR A 665 23.65 47.58 -4.05
N PRO A 666 24.45 48.66 -4.12
CA PRO A 666 25.91 48.56 -4.16
C PRO A 666 26.56 47.87 -2.96
N GLU A 667 25.84 47.73 -1.84
CA GLU A 667 26.36 47.18 -0.58
C GLU A 667 25.63 45.93 -0.09
N ARG A 668 24.45 45.60 -0.64
CA ARG A 668 23.68 44.42 -0.22
C ARG A 668 22.90 43.77 -1.36
N ILE A 669 22.72 42.45 -1.24
CA ILE A 669 21.81 41.65 -2.06
C ILE A 669 20.88 40.91 -1.12
N VAL A 670 19.57 41.03 -1.31
CA VAL A 670 18.54 40.33 -0.54
C VAL A 670 17.89 39.29 -1.42
N VAL A 671 17.82 38.06 -0.93
CA VAL A 671 17.11 36.95 -1.56
C VAL A 671 15.93 36.50 -0.70
N ARG A 672 14.82 36.17 -1.34
CA ARG A 672 13.71 35.46 -0.72
C ARG A 672 14.03 33.97 -0.71
N CYS A 673 13.80 33.29 0.41
CA CYS A 673 14.05 31.86 0.60
C CYS A 673 12.81 31.12 1.12
N GLY A 674 12.99 29.90 1.65
CA GLY A 674 11.93 29.11 2.32
C GLY A 674 11.17 28.11 1.43
N ASP A 675 11.03 28.38 0.12
CA ASP A 675 10.37 27.48 -0.86
C ASP A 675 10.74 27.89 -2.30
N SER A 676 10.21 27.16 -3.29
CA SER A 676 10.51 27.39 -4.70
C SER A 676 10.08 28.77 -5.22
N PRO A 677 10.95 29.45 -6.01
CA PRO A 677 10.63 30.71 -6.69
C PRO A 677 9.54 30.57 -7.77
N LEU A 678 9.15 29.34 -8.13
CA LEU A 678 7.97 29.07 -8.94
C LEU A 678 6.67 29.44 -8.20
N LYS A 679 6.68 29.44 -6.87
CA LYS A 679 5.58 29.93 -6.03
C LYS A 679 5.76 31.43 -5.76
N ARG A 680 4.96 32.24 -6.47
CA ARG A 680 5.03 33.70 -6.42
C ARG A 680 4.34 34.29 -5.19
N ASP A 681 3.25 33.69 -4.76
CA ASP A 681 2.48 34.09 -3.58
C ASP A 681 3.17 33.72 -2.26
N VAL A 682 2.52 34.00 -1.13
CA VAL A 682 3.00 33.67 0.22
C VAL A 682 3.19 32.16 0.37
N ARG A 683 4.33 31.73 0.94
CA ARG A 683 4.71 30.31 1.06
C ARG A 683 4.45 29.79 2.47
N ALA A 684 4.33 28.47 2.61
CA ALA A 684 4.18 27.84 3.92
C ALA A 684 5.39 28.15 4.83
N SER A 685 6.60 27.97 4.32
CA SER A 685 7.84 28.47 4.91
C SER A 685 8.41 29.57 4.02
N ASP A 686 8.77 30.70 4.60
CA ASP A 686 9.27 31.86 3.87
C ASP A 686 10.41 32.52 4.65
N GLY A 687 11.13 33.42 3.99
CA GLY A 687 12.22 34.11 4.66
C GLY A 687 12.97 35.06 3.75
N LEU A 688 13.76 35.91 4.38
CA LEU A 688 14.64 36.88 3.75
C LEU A 688 16.07 36.62 4.20
N PHE A 689 16.97 36.54 3.22
CA PHE A 689 18.39 36.33 3.45
C PHE A 689 19.18 37.43 2.74
N GLU A 690 19.91 38.23 3.50
CA GLU A 690 20.69 39.36 3.02
C GLU A 690 22.18 39.05 3.12
N MET A 691 22.89 39.29 2.02
CA MET A 691 24.34 39.33 1.97
C MET A 691 24.80 40.78 1.79
N SER A 692 25.57 41.29 2.74
CA SER A 692 26.10 42.66 2.70
C SER A 692 27.62 42.68 2.62
N ALA A 693 28.17 43.65 1.90
CA ALA A 693 29.60 43.95 1.87
C ALA A 693 29.79 45.47 1.88
N VAL A 694 30.21 46.02 3.01
CA VAL A 694 30.34 47.47 3.25
C VAL A 694 31.81 47.82 3.43
N VAL A 695 32.34 48.71 2.59
CA VAL A 695 33.71 49.21 2.71
C VAL A 695 33.73 50.34 3.74
N LYS A 696 34.59 50.23 4.77
CA LYS A 696 34.77 51.24 5.82
C LYS A 696 36.21 51.76 5.79
N PRO A 697 36.52 52.77 4.94
CA PRO A 697 37.89 53.27 4.75
C PRO A 697 38.54 53.77 6.03
N GLU A 698 37.78 54.47 6.88
CA GLU A 698 38.24 55.02 8.16
C GLU A 698 38.65 53.94 9.17
N GLU A 699 38.02 52.76 9.11
CA GLU A 699 38.38 51.60 9.93
C GLU A 699 39.42 50.69 9.24
N GLY A 700 39.77 50.97 7.97
CA GLY A 700 40.71 50.16 7.19
C GLY A 700 40.21 48.75 6.85
N VAL A 701 38.89 48.49 6.90
CA VAL A 701 38.28 47.16 6.71
C VAL A 701 37.10 47.18 5.75
N ALA A 702 36.80 46.02 5.15
CA ALA A 702 35.51 45.69 4.55
C ALA A 702 34.72 44.77 5.49
N GLU A 703 33.45 45.09 5.72
CA GLU A 703 32.55 44.35 6.60
C GLU A 703 31.60 43.48 5.77
N PHE A 704 31.69 42.16 5.92
CA PHE A 704 30.82 41.19 5.28
C PHE A 704 29.77 40.68 6.26
N GLY A 705 28.50 40.74 5.86
CA GLY A 705 27.37 40.34 6.70
C GLY A 705 26.52 39.26 6.03
N LEU A 706 26.10 38.27 6.80
CA LEU A 706 24.98 37.39 6.46
C LEU A 706 23.87 37.60 7.50
N LYS A 707 22.72 38.05 7.02
CA LYS A 707 21.54 38.29 7.84
C LYS A 707 20.42 37.37 7.36
N SER A 708 19.79 36.66 8.27
CA SER A 708 18.69 35.75 7.94
C SER A 708 17.46 36.03 8.81
N ILE A 709 16.28 36.00 8.20
CA ILE A 709 14.98 36.11 8.88
C ILE A 709 14.07 35.04 8.28
N PHE A 710 13.69 34.05 9.07
CA PHE A 710 12.78 32.97 8.68
C PHE A 710 11.47 33.07 9.43
N TYR A 711 10.37 32.73 8.75
CA TYR A 711 9.02 32.75 9.33
C TYR A 711 8.07 31.84 8.55
N GLN A 712 6.97 31.50 9.19
CA GLN A 712 5.84 30.88 8.51
C GLN A 712 5.08 31.96 7.73
N GLY A 713 4.90 31.79 6.43
CA GLY A 713 4.16 32.76 5.62
C GLY A 713 2.65 32.53 5.64
N LEU A 714 2.20 31.26 5.55
CA LEU A 714 0.78 30.90 5.52
C LEU A 714 0.26 30.47 6.89
N GLY A 715 -0.88 31.01 7.29
CA GLY A 715 -1.52 30.70 8.58
C GLY A 715 -0.83 31.39 9.75
N GLU A 716 -1.50 31.40 10.90
CA GLU A 716 -0.99 31.99 12.14
C GLU A 716 -0.06 31.01 12.85
N ALA A 717 1.05 31.51 13.41
CA ALA A 717 2.03 30.71 14.13
C ALA A 717 2.18 31.18 15.58
N GLU A 718 2.09 30.23 16.51
CA GLU A 718 2.23 30.50 17.96
C GLU A 718 3.70 30.58 18.43
N SER A 719 4.64 30.11 17.61
CA SER A 719 6.06 30.06 17.94
C SER A 719 6.95 30.33 16.74
N GLU A 720 8.23 30.55 17.02
CA GLU A 720 9.28 30.62 16.00
C GLU A 720 9.30 29.37 15.09
N PRO A 721 9.65 29.52 13.80
CA PRO A 721 9.60 28.44 12.82
C PRO A 721 10.70 27.38 13.01
N MET A 722 11.75 27.69 13.77
CA MET A 722 12.87 26.76 14.01
C MET A 722 13.03 26.48 15.51
N PRO A 723 13.05 25.20 15.94
CA PRO A 723 13.43 24.85 17.30
C PRO A 723 14.85 25.29 17.63
N SER A 724 15.12 25.53 18.91
CA SER A 724 16.41 26.06 19.41
C SER A 724 17.66 25.31 18.92
N HIS A 725 17.60 23.98 18.85
CA HIS A 725 18.73 23.16 18.37
C HIS A 725 18.96 23.32 16.85
N ILE A 726 17.91 23.56 16.06
CA ILE A 726 18.02 23.85 14.62
C ILE A 726 18.55 25.26 14.41
N ALA A 727 18.04 26.23 15.16
CA ALA A 727 18.57 27.59 15.14
C ALA A 727 20.07 27.60 15.45
N TRP A 728 20.54 26.79 16.40
CA TRP A 728 21.97 26.63 16.69
C TRP A 728 22.77 26.04 15.52
N LEU A 729 22.28 24.98 14.87
CA LEU A 729 22.95 24.39 13.70
C LEU A 729 22.99 25.34 12.50
N HIS A 730 21.90 26.08 12.26
CA HIS A 730 21.82 27.11 11.25
C HIS A 730 22.86 28.21 11.49
N ARG A 731 23.03 28.68 12.74
CA ARG A 731 24.09 29.63 13.10
C ARG A 731 25.49 29.12 12.74
N LEU A 732 25.78 27.84 13.00
CA LEU A 732 27.06 27.23 12.60
C LEU A 732 27.23 27.19 11.08
N TYR A 733 26.17 26.87 10.36
CA TYR A 733 26.17 26.81 8.91
C TYR A 733 26.38 28.20 8.29
N THR A 734 25.73 29.23 8.82
CA THR A 734 25.91 30.63 8.40
C THR A 734 27.35 31.10 8.60
N LYS A 735 28.00 30.73 9.71
CA LYS A 735 29.44 31.00 9.92
C LYS A 735 30.32 30.34 8.86
N LEU A 736 30.05 29.09 8.50
CA LEU A 736 30.79 28.38 7.44
C LEU A 736 30.57 29.03 6.07
N LEU A 737 29.33 29.39 5.74
CA LEU A 737 29.00 30.08 4.50
C LEU A 737 29.74 31.42 4.40
N LEU A 738 29.72 32.22 5.47
CA LEU A 738 30.40 33.51 5.52
C LEU A 738 31.91 33.36 5.32
N GLU A 739 32.57 32.48 6.08
CA GLU A 739 34.03 32.32 6.00
C GLU A 739 34.46 31.79 4.62
N THR A 740 33.75 30.81 4.06
CA THR A 740 34.10 30.25 2.74
C THR A 740 33.78 31.18 1.58
N ALA A 741 32.80 32.07 1.73
CA ALA A 741 32.45 33.06 0.71
C ALA A 741 33.52 34.14 0.55
N ILE A 742 34.10 34.59 1.66
CA ILE A 742 35.12 35.65 1.68
C ILE A 742 36.37 35.28 0.87
N HIS A 743 36.70 34.00 0.78
CA HIS A 743 37.85 33.54 0.00
C HIS A 743 37.80 33.95 -1.49
N LEU A 744 36.61 34.23 -2.05
CA LEU A 744 36.50 34.76 -3.42
C LEU A 744 36.68 36.28 -3.53
N THR A 745 36.72 36.99 -2.40
CA THR A 745 36.87 38.46 -2.31
C THR A 745 38.29 38.89 -1.94
N THR A 746 39.10 37.98 -1.43
CA THR A 746 40.48 38.21 -1.00
C THR A 746 41.48 37.81 -2.08
N ARG A 747 42.70 38.36 -2.00
CA ARG A 747 43.83 38.08 -2.91
C ARG A 747 44.29 36.62 -2.91
#